data_AF-A0A9D6T630-F1
#
_entry.id   AF-A0A9D6T630-F1
#
_cell.length_a   1.000
_cell.length_b   1.000
_cell.length_c   1.000
_cell.angle_alpha   90.00
_cell.angle_beta   90.00
_cell.angle_gamma   90.00
#
_symmetry.space_group_name_H-M   'P 1'
#
loop_
_entity.id
_entity.type
_entity.pdbx_description
1 polymer ?
#
loop_
_entity_poly.entity_id
_entity_poly.type
_entity_poly.pdbx_seq_one_letter_code
_entity_poly.pdbx_strand_id
1 'polypeptide(L)'
;NKTGVGYPRVRYEVGFQWYDAAGKPVGERHWLPVPEVERGGVAILDTQYRIDLTYRRSGGNYNRRLLDFILQRPNTAEELRVTVDDGDRVSEADERNNVAALRFALPDLSITGAKWTPSYQVEIRYRNVNAAAIADPFRIGFTWVDDAGAELAATRWVNVVEPVVGSEAILGSRGTDVSYLTERGRQASDRLDWYLERRPARATSIRAVLDDAQTVTEVSERNNMVLLRAPLPDLVVRDAKLDGDRLTFTYGNAGDGYIRDIASRVLFQWVGATGKPVGDPRWSNFAQMDPKQVFTVNGDRFDVEYAVPGTRRMTTQRLSSYVRERPQDAAQLRIVIDDEDRILEASEQNNTATLTPPALKPDLALREVSFAAGRLTFAAVNLDVGIAKGPIPFWFEWINADGERELGPFWYDAPQDLPPVRALKVDSANVRVWGVALRGSGQIEEHAASAILASPPAGVVALKVWVDGPNRIAESNESNNSATLAVPLPDLTVTDLTFINGIIKWKEKNLGDTAQGDFSYNTQMAWLDAKGAVLSERSVQTATFTIKAGSSMPYDFSKDAGTGAAAFLIPPAGSSRLRIAADVKNTVTEKEEGNNTLEIAVPLPDLTVTDLTFINGIIKWKEKNLGDTAQGDFSYHSKVEWLDASGKTLKDWTIQSATVKLSSGAVDPQELSTRFG
;
A
#
# COMPACT_ATOMS: atom_id res chain seq x y z
N ASN A 1 49.33 41.33 -97.91
CA ASN A 1 49.44 42.72 -98.42
C ASN A 1 49.83 42.70 -99.91
N LYS A 2 49.12 43.43 -100.80
CA LYS A 2 49.44 43.63 -102.24
C LYS A 2 50.32 44.89 -102.53
N THR A 3 50.73 45.66 -101.53
CA THR A 3 51.48 46.93 -101.70
C THR A 3 52.95 46.88 -101.30
N GLY A 4 53.50 45.73 -100.88
CA GLY A 4 54.95 45.59 -100.62
C GLY A 4 55.54 46.42 -99.48
N VAL A 5 54.74 47.25 -98.80
CA VAL A 5 55.17 47.98 -97.59
C VAL A 5 55.16 47.00 -96.42
N GLY A 6 56.35 46.66 -95.92
CA GLY A 6 56.52 45.88 -94.70
C GLY A 6 56.05 46.71 -93.51
N TYR A 7 54.97 46.28 -92.85
CA TYR A 7 54.66 46.78 -91.52
C TYR A 7 55.72 46.24 -90.56
N PRO A 8 56.17 47.04 -89.57
CA PRO A 8 57.02 46.51 -88.52
C PRO A 8 56.31 45.32 -87.88
N ARG A 9 57.04 44.22 -87.70
CA ARG A 9 56.57 43.05 -86.96
C ARG A 9 56.35 43.48 -85.52
N VAL A 10 55.10 43.73 -85.12
CA VAL A 10 54.78 44.10 -83.75
C VAL A 10 54.38 42.84 -82.98
N ARG A 11 55.02 42.65 -81.84
CA ARG A 11 54.63 41.62 -80.87
C ARG A 11 53.58 42.22 -79.96
N TYR A 12 52.40 41.61 -79.93
CA TYR A 12 51.33 41.95 -79.00
C TYR A 12 51.13 40.81 -78.00
N GLU A 13 50.45 41.11 -76.90
CA GLU A 13 50.13 40.15 -75.85
C GLU A 13 48.62 39.93 -75.83
N VAL A 14 48.20 38.67 -75.66
CA VAL A 14 46.79 38.35 -75.43
C VAL A 14 46.60 38.09 -73.95
N GLY A 15 45.86 38.96 -73.28
CA GLY A 15 45.54 38.83 -71.87
C GLY A 15 44.27 38.03 -71.61
N PHE A 16 44.27 37.26 -70.53
CA PHE A 16 43.15 36.49 -70.02
C PHE A 16 42.91 36.89 -68.57
N GLN A 17 41.70 37.35 -68.26
CA GLN A 17 41.33 37.79 -66.92
C GLN A 17 39.88 37.40 -66.62
N TRP A 18 39.68 36.77 -65.46
CA TRP A 18 38.35 36.50 -64.92
C TRP A 18 37.79 37.74 -64.22
N TYR A 19 36.49 37.95 -64.30
CA TYR A 19 35.75 39.04 -63.68
C TYR A 19 34.51 38.52 -62.94
N ASP A 20 34.17 39.16 -61.82
CA ASP A 20 32.93 38.90 -61.07
C ASP A 20 31.70 39.61 -61.67
N ALA A 21 30.53 39.40 -61.04
CA ALA A 21 29.27 40.03 -61.42
C ALA A 21 29.32 41.57 -61.49
N ALA A 22 30.15 42.18 -60.65
CA ALA A 22 30.35 43.62 -60.59
C ALA A 22 31.35 44.13 -61.64
N GLY A 23 31.93 43.22 -62.46
CA GLY A 23 32.94 43.54 -63.45
C GLY A 23 34.30 43.84 -62.84
N LYS A 24 34.59 43.39 -61.62
CA LYS A 24 35.90 43.50 -60.97
C LYS A 24 36.76 42.26 -61.29
N PRO A 25 38.06 42.42 -61.61
CA PRO A 25 38.91 41.28 -61.89
C PRO A 25 39.09 40.39 -60.65
N VAL A 26 38.98 39.07 -60.84
CA VAL A 26 39.20 38.04 -59.83
C VAL A 26 40.27 37.05 -60.29
N GLY A 27 41.14 36.63 -59.39
CA GLY A 27 42.30 35.79 -59.73
C GLY A 27 43.40 36.54 -60.49
N GLU A 28 44.45 35.80 -60.86
CA GLU A 28 45.63 36.35 -61.52
C GLU A 28 45.40 36.56 -63.03
N ARG A 29 45.89 37.68 -63.55
CA ARG A 29 45.91 37.96 -64.98
C ARG A 29 46.98 37.11 -65.68
N HIS A 30 46.59 36.45 -66.76
CA HIS A 30 47.47 35.61 -67.57
C HIS A 30 47.65 36.24 -68.95
N TRP A 31 48.79 35.97 -69.58
CA TRP A 31 49.19 36.56 -70.85
C TRP A 31 49.75 35.47 -71.75
N LEU A 32 49.33 35.43 -73.00
CA LEU A 32 49.96 34.63 -74.02
C LEU A 32 50.80 35.55 -74.91
N PRO A 33 52.14 35.38 -74.93
CA PRO A 33 52.96 36.03 -75.95
C PRO A 33 52.68 35.34 -77.30
N VAL A 34 51.91 35.99 -78.17
CA VAL A 34 51.59 35.44 -79.49
C VAL A 34 52.72 35.81 -80.46
N PRO A 35 53.29 34.85 -81.22
CA PRO A 35 54.20 35.19 -82.30
C PRO A 35 53.47 35.93 -83.43
N GLU A 36 54.22 36.75 -84.16
CA GLU A 36 53.78 37.64 -85.24
C GLU A 36 52.58 37.13 -86.05
N VAL A 37 51.48 37.89 -86.05
CA VAL A 37 50.34 37.62 -86.94
C VAL A 37 50.42 38.56 -88.14
N GLU A 38 50.37 37.99 -89.34
CA GLU A 38 50.36 38.78 -90.56
C GLU A 38 49.04 39.56 -90.72
N ARG A 39 49.07 40.69 -91.44
CA ARG A 39 47.86 41.48 -91.73
C ARG A 39 46.80 40.62 -92.43
N GLY A 40 45.66 40.43 -91.77
CA GLY A 40 44.55 39.60 -92.24
C GLY A 40 44.67 38.11 -91.84
N GLY A 41 45.70 37.73 -91.09
CA GLY A 41 45.83 36.43 -90.47
C GLY A 41 44.90 36.27 -89.27
N VAL A 42 44.53 35.02 -88.98
CA VAL A 42 43.73 34.65 -87.82
C VAL A 42 44.58 33.72 -86.96
N ALA A 43 44.82 34.09 -85.71
CA ALA A 43 45.39 33.19 -84.71
C ALA A 43 44.26 32.48 -83.97
N ILE A 44 44.25 31.14 -84.02
CA ILE A 44 43.26 30.32 -83.30
C ILE A 44 43.96 29.75 -82.08
N LEU A 45 43.42 30.05 -80.89
CA LEU A 45 43.86 29.48 -79.62
C LEU A 45 42.83 28.43 -79.21
N ASP A 46 43.22 27.16 -79.26
CA ASP A 46 42.35 26.03 -78.94
C ASP A 46 42.94 25.24 -77.76
N THR A 47 42.10 24.98 -76.76
CA THR A 47 42.45 24.28 -75.52
C THR A 47 42.81 22.81 -75.73
N GLN A 48 42.48 22.24 -76.90
CA GLN A 48 42.93 20.91 -77.32
C GLN A 48 44.45 20.85 -77.53
N TYR A 49 45.08 21.99 -77.82
CA TYR A 49 46.53 22.08 -77.94
C TYR A 49 47.14 22.61 -76.64
N ARG A 50 48.40 22.21 -76.40
CA ARG A 50 49.15 22.72 -75.26
C ARG A 50 49.55 24.18 -75.50
N ILE A 51 48.79 25.10 -74.92
CA ILE A 51 49.08 26.53 -74.89
C ILE A 51 49.52 26.90 -73.47
N ASP A 52 50.77 27.32 -73.29
CA ASP A 52 51.30 27.76 -72.00
C ASP A 52 51.14 29.30 -71.89
N LEU A 53 50.30 29.75 -70.96
CA LEU A 53 50.11 31.16 -70.60
C LEU A 53 51.17 31.57 -69.57
N THR A 54 51.72 32.77 -69.68
CA THR A 54 52.59 33.36 -68.66
C THR A 54 51.77 34.23 -67.71
N TYR A 55 52.04 34.19 -66.41
CA TYR A 55 51.46 35.10 -65.43
C TYR A 55 52.51 35.57 -64.42
N ARG A 56 52.24 36.70 -63.74
CA ARG A 56 53.15 37.28 -62.74
C ARG A 56 52.59 37.12 -61.35
N ARG A 57 53.39 36.56 -60.44
CA ARG A 57 53.09 36.46 -59.00
C ARG A 57 54.34 36.77 -58.21
N SER A 58 54.26 37.66 -57.22
CA SER A 58 55.38 37.97 -56.31
C SER A 58 56.72 38.31 -57.01
N GLY A 59 56.67 38.99 -58.17
CA GLY A 59 57.86 39.39 -58.94
C GLY A 59 58.45 38.32 -59.86
N GLY A 60 57.93 37.08 -59.85
CA GLY A 60 58.33 36.00 -60.77
C GLY A 60 57.35 35.83 -61.95
N ASN A 61 57.87 35.32 -63.08
CA ASN A 61 57.06 34.84 -64.20
C ASN A 61 56.83 33.33 -64.06
N TYR A 62 55.58 32.91 -64.17
CA TYR A 62 55.17 31.52 -64.09
C TYR A 62 54.41 31.14 -65.35
N ASN A 63 54.43 29.86 -65.72
CA ASN A 63 53.65 29.33 -66.83
C ASN A 63 52.49 28.47 -66.30
N ARG A 64 51.31 28.61 -66.90
CA ARG A 64 50.12 27.78 -66.64
C ARG A 64 49.50 27.40 -67.97
N ARG A 65 49.07 26.16 -68.15
CA ARG A 65 48.37 25.78 -69.38
C ARG A 65 47.05 26.54 -69.47
N LEU A 66 46.64 26.94 -70.67
CA LEU A 66 45.34 27.58 -70.90
C LEU A 66 44.20 26.69 -70.38
N LEU A 67 44.29 25.37 -70.59
CA LEU A 67 43.33 24.42 -70.02
C LEU A 67 43.30 24.47 -68.48
N ASP A 68 44.46 24.50 -67.82
CA ASP A 68 44.53 24.58 -66.35
C ASP A 68 43.98 25.92 -65.84
N PHE A 69 44.22 27.03 -66.55
CA PHE A 69 43.63 28.34 -66.24
C PHE A 69 42.10 28.32 -66.35
N ILE A 70 41.56 27.63 -67.37
CA ILE A 70 40.11 27.48 -67.56
C ILE A 70 39.50 26.58 -66.49
N LEU A 71 40.15 25.46 -66.17
CA LEU A 71 39.68 24.52 -65.15
C LEU A 71 39.78 25.08 -63.72
N GLN A 72 40.67 26.05 -63.48
CA GLN A 72 40.83 26.76 -62.20
C GLN A 72 40.08 28.10 -62.19
N ARG A 73 38.94 28.18 -62.87
CA ARG A 73 38.04 29.34 -62.82
C ARG A 73 37.74 29.68 -61.35
N PRO A 74 37.97 30.93 -60.89
CA PRO A 74 37.55 31.35 -59.56
C PRO A 74 36.03 31.24 -59.39
N ASN A 75 35.54 30.78 -58.24
CA ASN A 75 34.10 30.54 -58.03
C ASN A 75 33.23 31.79 -58.19
N THR A 76 33.80 32.96 -57.93
CA THR A 76 33.13 34.27 -58.08
C THR A 76 33.19 34.82 -59.51
N ALA A 77 33.92 34.16 -60.42
CA ALA A 77 34.06 34.65 -61.79
C ALA A 77 32.81 34.34 -62.61
N GLU A 78 32.17 35.36 -63.17
CA GLU A 78 31.02 35.22 -64.09
C GLU A 78 31.42 35.47 -65.55
N GLU A 79 32.55 36.12 -65.79
CA GLU A 79 32.98 36.56 -67.11
C GLU A 79 34.49 36.31 -67.30
N LEU A 80 34.88 35.73 -68.44
CA LEU A 80 36.26 35.70 -68.91
C LEU A 80 36.41 36.77 -69.98
N ARG A 81 37.31 37.73 -69.77
CA ARG A 81 37.73 38.64 -70.83
C ARG A 81 39.05 38.18 -71.42
N VAL A 82 39.09 38.23 -72.74
CA VAL A 82 40.30 38.03 -73.55
C VAL A 82 40.58 39.36 -74.24
N THR A 83 41.70 39.99 -73.89
CA THR A 83 42.11 41.28 -74.46
C THR A 83 43.28 41.05 -75.40
N VAL A 84 43.12 41.41 -76.67
CA VAL A 84 44.23 41.46 -77.63
C VAL A 84 44.97 42.77 -77.45
N ASP A 85 46.30 42.70 -77.50
CA ASP A 85 47.18 43.84 -77.23
C ASP A 85 46.97 44.47 -75.84
N ASP A 86 46.93 43.62 -74.82
CA ASP A 86 46.59 43.99 -73.46
C ASP A 86 47.57 44.94 -72.72
N GLY A 87 48.55 45.47 -73.45
CA GLY A 87 49.52 46.47 -73.00
C GLY A 87 49.60 47.69 -73.91
N ASP A 88 48.61 47.88 -74.81
CA ASP A 88 48.49 48.97 -75.77
C ASP A 88 49.80 49.20 -76.57
N ARG A 89 50.42 48.11 -77.05
CA ARG A 89 51.72 48.15 -77.75
C ARG A 89 51.58 48.47 -79.22
N VAL A 90 50.42 48.23 -79.80
CA VAL A 90 50.04 48.53 -81.18
C VAL A 90 49.01 49.64 -81.10
N SER A 91 49.28 50.81 -81.70
CA SER A 91 48.22 51.81 -81.83
C SER A 91 47.16 51.34 -82.82
N GLU A 92 45.95 51.11 -82.33
CA GLU A 92 44.83 50.64 -83.13
C GLU A 92 43.90 51.80 -83.52
N ALA A 93 43.08 51.60 -84.55
CA ALA A 93 42.11 52.61 -84.95
C ALA A 93 40.92 52.72 -83.97
N ASP A 94 40.70 51.68 -83.16
CA ASP A 94 39.63 51.60 -82.17
C ASP A 94 40.04 50.66 -81.01
N GLU A 95 40.61 51.26 -79.96
CA GLU A 95 41.07 50.58 -78.73
C GLU A 95 39.93 49.95 -77.90
N ARG A 96 38.68 49.99 -78.37
CA ARG A 96 37.52 49.43 -77.65
C ARG A 96 37.07 48.07 -78.16
N ASN A 97 37.61 47.62 -79.30
CA ASN A 97 37.17 46.38 -79.94
C ASN A 97 38.16 45.21 -79.78
N ASN A 98 39.22 45.41 -79.01
CA ASN A 98 40.23 44.40 -78.71
C ASN A 98 39.87 43.48 -77.52
N VAL A 99 38.72 43.71 -76.86
CA VAL A 99 38.23 42.88 -75.75
C VAL A 99 37.07 42.00 -76.19
N ALA A 100 37.23 40.69 -76.09
CA ALA A 100 36.15 39.72 -76.15
C ALA A 100 35.77 39.29 -74.73
N ALA A 101 34.47 39.19 -74.43
CA ALA A 101 33.97 38.73 -73.15
C ALA A 101 33.10 37.47 -73.33
N LEU A 102 33.37 36.45 -72.53
CA LEU A 102 32.56 35.23 -72.45
C LEU A 102 31.94 35.16 -71.05
N ARG A 103 30.60 35.18 -70.98
CA ARG A 103 29.86 35.03 -69.73
C ARG A 103 29.47 33.59 -69.49
N PHE A 104 29.56 33.16 -68.24
CA PHE A 104 29.17 31.83 -67.79
C PHE A 104 27.96 31.97 -66.88
N ALA A 105 27.02 31.03 -66.99
CA ALA A 105 26.00 30.90 -65.95
C ALA A 105 26.70 30.50 -64.63
N LEU A 106 26.28 31.10 -63.52
CA LEU A 106 26.55 30.57 -62.18
C LEU A 106 25.66 29.36 -61.92
N PRO A 107 26.05 28.38 -61.10
CA PRO A 107 25.15 27.33 -60.61
C PRO A 107 23.97 27.90 -59.80
N ASP A 108 22.90 27.12 -59.65
CA ASP A 108 21.72 27.46 -58.84
C ASP A 108 21.30 26.22 -58.05
N LEU A 109 21.82 26.09 -56.83
CA LEU A 109 21.56 24.94 -55.97
C LEU A 109 20.19 25.11 -55.31
N SER A 110 19.25 24.26 -55.68
CA SER A 110 17.91 24.31 -55.11
C SER A 110 17.58 23.03 -54.36
N ILE A 111 17.02 23.19 -53.16
CA ILE A 111 16.33 22.10 -52.47
C ILE A 111 14.96 21.93 -53.12
N THR A 112 14.75 20.80 -53.79
CA THR A 112 13.50 20.48 -54.50
C THR A 112 12.49 19.74 -53.63
N GLY A 113 12.93 19.16 -52.52
CA GLY A 113 12.06 18.52 -51.55
C GLY A 113 12.80 18.12 -50.29
N ALA A 114 12.10 18.09 -49.17
CA ALA A 114 12.65 17.61 -47.93
C ALA A 114 11.54 16.99 -47.08
N LYS A 115 11.83 15.88 -46.40
CA LYS A 115 10.87 15.22 -45.50
C LYS A 115 11.57 14.43 -44.41
N TRP A 116 10.83 14.22 -43.32
CA TRP A 116 11.15 13.17 -42.36
C TRP A 116 10.62 11.84 -42.88
N THR A 117 11.41 10.79 -42.70
CA THR A 117 11.00 9.41 -42.94
C THR A 117 10.42 8.81 -41.64
N PRO A 118 9.65 7.71 -41.73
CA PRO A 118 9.09 7.04 -40.54
C PRO A 118 10.14 6.55 -39.53
N SER A 119 11.40 6.36 -39.95
CA SER A 119 12.53 6.00 -39.09
C SER A 119 13.30 7.21 -38.57
N TYR A 120 12.68 8.40 -38.54
CA TYR A 120 13.28 9.65 -38.07
C TYR A 120 14.59 10.03 -38.79
N GLN A 121 14.71 9.61 -40.05
CA GLN A 121 15.77 10.04 -40.95
C GLN A 121 15.27 11.21 -41.78
N VAL A 122 16.17 12.12 -42.13
CA VAL A 122 15.89 13.22 -43.06
C VAL A 122 16.26 12.79 -44.47
N GLU A 123 15.35 13.01 -45.43
CA GLU A 123 15.60 12.90 -46.86
C GLU A 123 15.57 14.32 -47.46
N ILE A 124 16.69 14.80 -48.00
CA ILE A 124 16.79 16.05 -48.76
C ILE A 124 16.98 15.71 -50.24
N ARG A 125 16.13 16.28 -51.08
CA ARG A 125 16.24 16.27 -52.54
C ARG A 125 16.74 17.62 -52.99
N TYR A 126 17.79 17.63 -53.80
CA TYR A 126 18.39 18.84 -54.30
C TYR A 126 18.90 18.64 -55.72
N ARG A 127 19.02 19.73 -56.47
CA ARG A 127 19.58 19.74 -57.82
C ARG A 127 20.28 21.06 -58.09
N ASN A 128 21.17 21.06 -59.06
CA ASN A 128 21.58 22.28 -59.74
C ASN A 128 20.56 22.59 -60.84
N VAL A 129 19.81 23.69 -60.68
CA VAL A 129 18.69 24.08 -61.55
C VAL A 129 19.18 24.50 -62.92
N ASN A 130 20.41 25.01 -63.03
CA ASN A 130 20.99 25.40 -64.30
C ASN A 130 22.17 24.51 -64.70
N ALA A 131 22.60 24.63 -65.95
CA ALA A 131 23.59 23.75 -66.54
C ALA A 131 25.04 24.09 -66.16
N ALA A 132 25.27 25.09 -65.30
CA ALA A 132 26.62 25.49 -64.93
C ALA A 132 27.28 24.41 -64.08
N ALA A 133 28.50 24.01 -64.43
CA ALA A 133 29.27 23.10 -63.58
C ALA A 133 29.59 23.78 -62.24
N ILE A 134 29.46 23.01 -61.16
CA ILE A 134 29.96 23.39 -59.84
C ILE A 134 31.42 22.94 -59.82
N ALA A 135 32.35 23.85 -59.53
CA ALA A 135 33.77 23.53 -59.60
C ALA A 135 34.33 22.95 -58.29
N ASP A 136 33.67 23.25 -57.18
CA ASP A 136 34.11 22.87 -55.84
C ASP A 136 33.00 22.12 -55.08
N PRO A 137 33.37 21.10 -54.28
CA PRO A 137 32.40 20.43 -53.43
C PRO A 137 31.84 21.39 -52.39
N PHE A 138 30.51 21.40 -52.23
CA PHE A 138 29.82 22.18 -51.21
C PHE A 138 29.36 21.30 -50.05
N ARG A 139 28.86 21.95 -48.99
CA ARG A 139 28.37 21.28 -47.78
C ARG A 139 26.90 21.57 -47.55
N ILE A 140 26.17 20.59 -47.04
CA ILE A 140 24.82 20.82 -46.52
C ILE A 140 24.91 20.98 -45.01
N GLY A 141 24.55 22.16 -44.51
CA GLY A 141 24.47 22.46 -43.08
C GLY A 141 23.12 22.08 -42.50
N PHE A 142 23.11 21.39 -41.36
CA PHE A 142 21.93 21.03 -40.58
C PHE A 142 21.99 21.72 -39.22
N THR A 143 21.00 22.55 -38.90
CA THR A 143 20.94 23.31 -37.65
C THR A 143 19.58 23.15 -36.99
N TRP A 144 19.56 22.74 -35.73
CA TRP A 144 18.34 22.74 -34.92
C TRP A 144 17.91 24.17 -34.60
N VAL A 145 16.64 24.50 -34.85
CA VAL A 145 16.07 25.81 -34.56
C VAL A 145 14.75 25.70 -33.79
N ASP A 146 14.41 26.73 -33.03
CA ASP A 146 13.09 26.89 -32.41
C ASP A 146 12.05 27.50 -33.39
N ASP A 147 10.82 27.72 -32.91
CA ASP A 147 9.74 28.33 -33.71
C ASP A 147 10.02 29.78 -34.12
N ALA A 148 10.92 30.48 -33.42
CA ALA A 148 11.38 31.81 -33.80
C ALA A 148 12.55 31.76 -34.80
N GLY A 149 13.04 30.57 -35.13
CA GLY A 149 14.20 30.36 -36.01
C GLY A 149 15.55 30.55 -35.33
N ALA A 150 15.60 30.67 -34.00
CA ALA A 150 16.84 30.80 -33.25
C ALA A 150 17.59 29.46 -33.22
N GLU A 151 18.90 29.49 -33.42
CA GLU A 151 19.75 28.30 -33.43
C GLU A 151 19.95 27.75 -32.01
N LEU A 152 19.65 26.46 -31.83
CA LEU A 152 19.71 25.79 -30.54
C LEU A 152 20.88 24.80 -30.41
N ALA A 153 21.52 24.46 -31.52
CA ALA A 153 22.69 23.59 -31.56
C ALA A 153 23.63 24.01 -32.69
N ALA A 154 24.91 23.71 -32.54
CA ALA A 154 25.89 23.94 -33.60
C ALA A 154 25.52 23.18 -34.88
N THR A 155 25.71 23.84 -36.03
CA THR A 155 25.50 23.26 -37.36
C THR A 155 26.35 22.01 -37.57
N ARG A 156 25.77 21.00 -38.23
CA ARG A 156 26.46 19.80 -38.71
C ARG A 156 26.53 19.82 -40.22
N TRP A 157 27.69 19.51 -40.79
CA TRP A 157 27.88 19.55 -42.24
C TRP A 157 28.03 18.15 -42.82
N VAL A 158 27.29 17.87 -43.90
CA VAL A 158 27.56 16.74 -44.79
C VAL A 158 28.36 17.27 -45.98
N ASN A 159 29.52 16.68 -46.27
CA ASN A 159 30.20 16.93 -47.54
C ASN A 159 29.44 16.17 -48.64
N VAL A 160 29.02 16.89 -49.68
CA VAL A 160 28.19 16.32 -50.74
C VAL A 160 28.97 16.30 -52.05
N VAL A 161 28.81 15.21 -52.81
CA VAL A 161 29.35 15.10 -54.17
C VAL A 161 28.33 15.69 -55.14
N GLU A 162 28.83 16.43 -56.12
CA GLU A 162 28.03 17.20 -57.08
C GLU A 162 26.86 16.41 -57.68
N PRO A 163 25.64 16.97 -57.71
CA PRO A 163 24.58 16.41 -58.53
C PRO A 163 24.99 16.53 -60.00
N VAL A 164 24.84 15.45 -60.79
CA VAL A 164 25.03 15.53 -62.24
C VAL A 164 24.08 16.60 -62.76
N VAL A 165 24.58 17.51 -63.62
CA VAL A 165 23.81 18.63 -64.17
C VAL A 165 22.41 18.18 -64.64
N GLY A 166 21.37 18.82 -64.11
CA GLY A 166 19.97 18.52 -64.44
C GLY A 166 19.37 17.27 -63.77
N SER A 167 20.15 16.52 -62.99
CA SER A 167 19.64 15.39 -62.18
C SER A 167 19.31 15.83 -60.75
N GLU A 168 18.30 15.19 -60.17
CA GLU A 168 17.98 15.33 -58.75
C GLU A 168 18.82 14.33 -57.95
N ALA A 169 19.55 14.82 -56.96
CA ALA A 169 20.27 14.01 -55.99
C ALA A 169 19.46 13.90 -54.69
N ILE A 170 19.62 12.77 -54.00
CA ILE A 170 18.93 12.47 -52.75
C ILE A 170 19.97 12.23 -51.67
N LEU A 171 19.93 13.03 -50.61
CA LEU A 171 20.68 12.80 -49.38
C LEU A 171 19.72 12.21 -48.33
N GLY A 172 19.91 10.94 -47.97
CA GLY A 172 19.24 10.31 -46.82
C GLY A 172 20.19 10.24 -45.64
N SER A 173 19.72 10.51 -44.42
CA SER A 173 20.61 10.62 -43.24
C SER A 173 21.17 9.30 -42.68
N ARG A 174 20.71 8.13 -43.15
CA ARG A 174 21.12 6.83 -42.59
C ARG A 174 22.57 6.49 -42.96
N GLY A 175 23.43 6.38 -41.95
CA GLY A 175 24.84 6.03 -42.16
C GLY A 175 25.65 7.13 -42.87
N THR A 176 25.13 8.34 -42.92
CA THR A 176 25.85 9.50 -43.43
C THR A 176 26.71 10.10 -42.34
N ASP A 177 28.02 10.12 -42.57
CA ASP A 177 28.94 10.83 -41.69
C ASP A 177 28.79 12.34 -41.88
N VAL A 178 28.62 13.05 -40.77
CA VAL A 178 28.67 14.52 -40.68
C VAL A 178 29.95 14.95 -40.01
N SER A 179 30.52 16.05 -40.51
CA SER A 179 31.61 16.76 -39.84
C SER A 179 31.08 17.98 -39.10
N TYR A 180 31.70 18.35 -37.99
CA TYR A 180 31.42 19.60 -37.29
C TYR A 180 32.63 20.16 -36.58
N LEU A 181 32.58 21.46 -36.29
CA LEU A 181 33.60 22.16 -35.54
C LEU A 181 33.15 22.20 -34.08
N THR A 182 33.99 21.65 -33.21
CA THR A 182 33.83 21.82 -31.76
C THR A 182 34.05 23.28 -31.37
N GLU A 183 33.61 23.70 -30.18
CA GLU A 183 33.84 25.05 -29.64
C GLU A 183 35.33 25.46 -29.61
N ARG A 184 36.24 24.48 -29.65
CA ARG A 184 37.70 24.68 -29.72
C ARG A 184 38.26 24.67 -31.14
N GLY A 185 37.40 24.72 -32.16
CA GLY A 185 37.76 24.71 -33.57
C GLY A 185 38.30 23.38 -34.11
N ARG A 186 38.20 22.28 -33.35
CA ARG A 186 38.60 20.94 -33.84
C ARG A 186 37.48 20.32 -34.66
N GLN A 187 37.82 19.76 -35.81
CA GLN A 187 36.90 18.96 -36.62
C GLN A 187 36.64 17.63 -35.91
N ALA A 188 35.38 17.34 -35.66
CA ALA A 188 34.88 16.06 -35.19
C ALA A 188 33.93 15.48 -36.24
N SER A 189 33.73 14.17 -36.21
CA SER A 189 32.83 13.43 -37.08
C SER A 189 31.84 12.63 -36.24
N ASP A 190 30.62 12.58 -36.73
CA ASP A 190 29.45 11.98 -36.08
C ASP A 190 28.56 11.44 -37.22
N ARG A 191 27.54 10.63 -36.92
CA ARG A 191 26.53 10.26 -37.91
C ARG A 191 25.35 11.23 -37.85
N LEU A 192 24.82 11.60 -39.01
CA LEU A 192 23.71 12.56 -39.09
C LEU A 192 22.48 12.06 -38.33
N ASP A 193 22.20 10.76 -38.33
CA ASP A 193 21.10 10.18 -37.55
C ASP A 193 21.30 10.36 -36.04
N TRP A 194 22.51 10.19 -35.50
CA TRP A 194 22.79 10.43 -34.08
C TRP A 194 22.59 11.91 -33.69
N TYR A 195 22.98 12.86 -34.55
CA TYR A 195 22.71 14.28 -34.34
C TYR A 195 21.21 14.60 -34.34
N LEU A 196 20.44 13.96 -35.23
CA LEU A 196 18.99 14.17 -35.32
C LEU A 196 18.28 13.57 -34.09
N GLU A 197 18.72 12.41 -33.59
CA GLU A 197 18.20 11.77 -32.38
C GLU A 197 18.42 12.63 -31.12
N ARG A 198 19.45 13.49 -31.10
CA ARG A 198 19.82 14.40 -30.00
C ARG A 198 19.22 15.79 -30.15
N ARG A 199 17.95 15.83 -30.52
CA ARG A 199 17.20 17.08 -30.67
C ARG A 199 17.23 17.88 -29.35
N PRO A 200 17.64 19.15 -29.36
CA PRO A 200 17.49 20.01 -28.19
C PRO A 200 16.04 20.09 -27.74
N ALA A 201 15.82 20.15 -26.43
CA ALA A 201 14.51 20.25 -25.77
C ALA A 201 13.48 21.16 -26.48
N ARG A 202 13.92 22.35 -26.89
CA ARG A 202 13.09 23.42 -27.47
C ARG A 202 13.07 23.44 -28.99
N ALA A 203 13.77 22.52 -29.66
CA ALA A 203 13.88 22.55 -31.10
C ALA A 203 12.60 22.01 -31.75
N THR A 204 12.02 22.80 -32.65
CA THR A 204 10.77 22.45 -33.34
C THR A 204 11.04 22.04 -34.78
N SER A 205 12.16 22.48 -35.34
CA SER A 205 12.52 22.25 -36.74
C SER A 205 14.03 22.07 -36.93
N ILE A 206 14.40 21.33 -37.96
CA ILE A 206 15.77 21.30 -38.49
C ILE A 206 15.83 22.18 -39.74
N ARG A 207 16.75 23.13 -39.76
CA ARG A 207 17.07 23.95 -40.94
C ARG A 207 18.17 23.26 -41.72
N ALA A 208 17.93 22.99 -43.00
CA ALA A 208 18.94 22.48 -43.91
C ALA A 208 19.28 23.55 -44.96
N VAL A 209 20.57 23.84 -45.14
CA VAL A 209 21.08 24.86 -46.06
C VAL A 209 22.11 24.21 -46.97
N LEU A 210 21.87 24.19 -48.29
CA LEU A 210 22.90 23.83 -49.27
C LEU A 210 23.92 24.96 -49.33
N ASP A 211 25.18 24.56 -49.46
CA ASP A 211 26.32 25.47 -49.45
C ASP A 211 26.31 26.45 -48.25
N ASP A 212 26.04 25.92 -47.05
CA ASP A 212 26.05 26.70 -45.80
C ASP A 212 27.39 27.45 -45.56
N ALA A 213 28.46 27.00 -46.21
CA ALA A 213 29.78 27.63 -46.16
C ALA A 213 30.02 28.71 -47.25
N GLN A 214 29.04 28.97 -48.12
CA GLN A 214 29.11 29.93 -49.23
C GLN A 214 30.34 29.72 -50.14
N THR A 215 30.65 28.46 -50.43
CA THR A 215 31.79 28.07 -51.27
C THR A 215 31.49 28.18 -52.77
N VAL A 216 30.22 28.12 -53.15
CA VAL A 216 29.70 28.18 -54.51
C VAL A 216 28.92 29.49 -54.66
N THR A 217 29.31 30.33 -55.59
CA THR A 217 28.52 31.54 -55.90
C THR A 217 27.32 31.15 -56.74
N GLU A 218 26.11 31.35 -56.21
CA GLU A 218 24.87 30.91 -56.85
C GLU A 218 24.08 32.05 -57.51
N VAL A 219 23.20 31.69 -58.45
CA VAL A 219 22.19 32.65 -58.98
C VAL A 219 21.20 33.07 -57.89
N SER A 220 20.85 32.18 -56.96
CA SER A 220 19.90 32.47 -55.90
C SER A 220 20.24 31.83 -54.55
N GLU A 221 20.72 32.63 -53.60
CA GLU A 221 20.93 32.20 -52.21
C GLU A 221 19.63 31.99 -51.39
N ARG A 222 18.47 31.91 -52.05
CA ARG A 222 17.16 31.84 -51.37
C ARG A 222 16.47 30.49 -51.53
N ASN A 223 16.85 29.70 -52.52
CA ASN A 223 16.24 28.40 -52.83
C ASN A 223 17.10 27.23 -52.33
N ASN A 224 18.24 27.51 -51.69
CA ASN A 224 19.15 26.56 -51.09
C ASN A 224 18.81 26.22 -49.62
N MET A 225 17.75 26.80 -49.04
CA MET A 225 17.34 26.55 -47.66
C MET A 225 15.95 25.92 -47.54
N VAL A 226 15.81 24.95 -46.63
CA VAL A 226 14.52 24.39 -46.22
C VAL A 226 14.43 24.26 -44.70
N LEU A 227 13.21 24.45 -44.18
CA LEU A 227 12.90 24.22 -42.77
C LEU A 227 12.00 22.99 -42.64
N LEU A 228 12.42 22.00 -41.86
CA LEU A 228 11.73 20.74 -41.65
C LEU A 228 11.24 20.65 -40.21
N ARG A 229 9.93 20.75 -40.00
CA ARG A 229 9.33 20.51 -38.67
C ARG A 229 9.66 19.11 -38.20
N ALA A 230 10.32 19.01 -37.05
CA ALA A 230 10.69 17.72 -36.49
C ALA A 230 9.46 17.01 -35.90
N PRO A 231 9.40 15.67 -36.01
CA PRO A 231 8.42 14.91 -35.28
C PRO A 231 8.64 15.15 -33.78
N LEU A 232 7.56 15.51 -33.07
CA LEU A 232 7.61 15.71 -31.63
C LEU A 232 7.33 14.38 -30.91
N PRO A 233 7.98 14.11 -29.77
CA PRO A 233 7.52 13.06 -28.86
C PRO A 233 6.14 13.42 -28.30
N ASP A 234 5.41 12.43 -27.80
CA ASP A 234 4.10 12.61 -27.15
C ASP A 234 4.10 11.75 -25.89
N LEU A 235 4.51 12.31 -24.75
CA LEU A 235 4.58 11.58 -23.51
C LEU A 235 3.18 11.33 -22.99
N VAL A 236 2.89 10.06 -22.75
CA VAL A 236 1.56 9.62 -22.31
C VAL A 236 1.67 8.81 -21.05
N VAL A 237 0.80 9.11 -20.07
CA VAL A 237 0.49 8.19 -18.97
C VAL A 237 -0.83 7.50 -19.28
N ARG A 238 -0.86 6.17 -19.24
CA ARG A 238 -2.06 5.36 -19.50
C ARG A 238 -2.21 4.26 -18.46
N ASP A 239 -3.40 3.66 -18.43
CA ASP A 239 -3.71 2.45 -17.66
C ASP A 239 -3.33 2.52 -16.18
N ALA A 240 -3.35 3.74 -15.63
CA ALA A 240 -3.01 3.97 -14.24
C ALA A 240 -4.11 3.38 -13.36
N LYS A 241 -3.74 2.49 -12.44
CA LYS A 241 -4.64 1.81 -11.50
C LYS A 241 -3.95 1.67 -10.16
N LEU A 242 -4.72 1.89 -9.09
CA LEU A 242 -4.31 1.57 -7.73
C LEU A 242 -5.18 0.45 -7.17
N ASP A 243 -4.55 -0.64 -6.73
CA ASP A 243 -5.21 -1.81 -6.14
C ASP A 243 -4.61 -2.08 -4.75
N GLY A 244 -5.28 -1.59 -3.70
CA GLY A 244 -4.67 -1.45 -2.37
C GLY A 244 -3.45 -0.53 -2.42
N ASP A 245 -2.28 -1.06 -2.05
CA ASP A 245 -0.99 -0.34 -2.09
C ASP A 245 -0.26 -0.49 -3.43
N ARG A 246 -0.80 -1.30 -4.34
CA ARG A 246 -0.11 -1.64 -5.59
C ARG A 246 -0.52 -0.68 -6.70
N LEU A 247 0.40 0.20 -7.06
CA LEU A 247 0.27 1.08 -8.21
C LEU A 247 0.80 0.41 -9.48
N THR A 248 -0.04 0.34 -10.51
CA THR A 248 0.36 -0.07 -11.87
C THR A 248 -0.03 1.02 -12.85
N PHE A 249 0.87 1.38 -13.75
CA PHE A 249 0.57 2.31 -14.85
C PHE A 249 1.50 2.03 -16.02
N THR A 250 1.09 2.47 -17.20
CA THR A 250 1.95 2.51 -18.37
C THR A 250 2.34 3.95 -18.65
N TYR A 251 3.59 4.16 -19.02
CA TYR A 251 4.05 5.46 -19.51
C TYR A 251 4.94 5.28 -20.71
N GLY A 252 4.91 6.20 -21.65
CA GLY A 252 5.59 6.01 -22.92
C GLY A 252 5.55 7.24 -23.81
N ASN A 253 6.11 7.09 -25.00
CA ASN A 253 6.13 8.10 -26.04
C ASN A 253 5.21 7.65 -27.17
N ALA A 254 3.98 8.14 -27.21
CA ALA A 254 3.02 7.87 -28.28
C ALA A 254 3.34 8.64 -29.57
N GLY A 255 4.33 9.53 -29.56
CA GLY A 255 4.72 10.39 -30.67
C GLY A 255 5.68 9.70 -31.62
N ASP A 256 6.14 10.47 -32.61
CA ASP A 256 7.11 10.00 -33.59
C ASP A 256 8.52 10.58 -33.32
N GLY A 257 8.63 11.53 -32.38
CA GLY A 257 9.91 12.13 -31.97
C GLY A 257 10.72 11.28 -31.01
N TYR A 258 12.04 11.36 -31.09
CA TYR A 258 12.93 10.71 -30.12
C TYR A 258 13.15 11.56 -28.89
N ILE A 259 13.36 10.89 -27.75
CA ILE A 259 13.88 11.49 -26.53
C ILE A 259 15.22 10.81 -26.26
N ARG A 260 16.33 11.52 -26.44
CA ARG A 260 17.67 11.04 -26.09
C ARG A 260 18.46 12.12 -25.38
N ASP A 261 19.13 11.72 -24.31
CA ASP A 261 20.03 12.57 -23.52
C ASP A 261 19.35 13.81 -22.91
N ILE A 262 18.01 13.84 -22.88
CA ILE A 262 17.24 14.82 -22.10
C ILE A 262 16.80 14.10 -20.83
N ALA A 263 17.45 14.45 -19.72
CA ALA A 263 17.08 13.93 -18.42
C ALA A 263 15.71 14.50 -18.01
N SER A 264 14.69 13.66 -18.05
CA SER A 264 13.34 13.96 -17.58
C SER A 264 12.95 12.97 -16.49
N ARG A 265 11.81 13.23 -15.85
CA ARG A 265 11.37 12.47 -14.69
C ARG A 265 9.88 12.23 -14.71
N VAL A 266 9.48 11.15 -14.05
CA VAL A 266 8.09 10.85 -13.71
C VAL A 266 7.88 11.30 -12.27
N LEU A 267 7.08 12.34 -12.08
CA LEU A 267 6.64 12.88 -10.80
C LEU A 267 5.44 12.07 -10.28
N PHE A 268 5.51 11.68 -9.01
CA PHE A 268 4.38 11.17 -8.23
C PHE A 268 4.10 12.17 -7.11
N GLN A 269 2.87 12.67 -7.05
CA GLN A 269 2.47 13.67 -6.06
C GLN A 269 1.07 13.36 -5.56
N TRP A 270 0.95 13.15 -4.26
CA TRP A 270 -0.35 13.19 -3.58
C TRP A 270 -0.93 14.61 -3.64
N VAL A 271 -2.21 14.72 -4.01
CA VAL A 271 -2.95 15.99 -4.02
C VAL A 271 -4.21 15.87 -3.19
N GLY A 272 -4.55 16.94 -2.46
CA GLY A 272 -5.74 17.00 -1.63
C GLY A 272 -7.01 17.25 -2.44
N ALA A 273 -8.15 17.31 -1.76
CA ALA A 273 -9.46 17.51 -2.41
C ALA A 273 -9.57 18.83 -3.23
N THR A 274 -8.70 19.80 -2.94
CA THR A 274 -8.62 21.08 -3.67
C THR A 274 -7.65 21.04 -4.86
N GLY A 275 -7.03 19.89 -5.14
CA GLY A 275 -5.96 19.74 -6.15
C GLY A 275 -4.59 20.26 -5.71
N LYS A 276 -4.48 20.84 -4.50
CA LYS A 276 -3.19 21.29 -3.97
C LYS A 276 -2.29 20.09 -3.60
N PRO A 277 -0.97 20.18 -3.81
CA PRO A 277 -0.02 19.17 -3.33
C PRO A 277 -0.15 18.95 -1.82
N VAL A 278 -0.10 17.68 -1.42
CA VAL A 278 -0.11 17.25 -0.03
C VAL A 278 1.01 16.24 0.15
N GLY A 279 1.88 16.46 1.14
CA GLY A 279 3.09 15.65 1.33
C GLY A 279 4.13 15.88 0.23
N ASP A 280 5.28 15.25 0.40
CA ASP A 280 6.42 15.45 -0.50
C ASP A 280 6.28 14.65 -1.81
N PRO A 281 6.69 15.22 -2.95
CA PRO A 281 6.74 14.50 -4.22
C PRO A 281 7.79 13.38 -4.23
N ARG A 282 7.63 12.45 -5.18
CA ARG A 282 8.63 11.44 -5.54
C ARG A 282 8.91 11.49 -7.03
N TRP A 283 10.11 11.13 -7.43
CA TRP A 283 10.52 11.16 -8.85
C TRP A 283 11.14 9.85 -9.29
N SER A 284 11.01 9.54 -10.57
CA SER A 284 11.83 8.51 -11.21
C SER A 284 12.40 9.04 -12.51
N ASN A 285 13.71 8.96 -12.66
CA ASN A 285 14.42 9.56 -13.79
C ASN A 285 14.39 8.62 -15.01
N PHE A 286 14.24 9.20 -16.19
CA PHE A 286 14.49 8.54 -17.47
C PHE A 286 15.25 9.50 -18.40
N ALA A 287 16.12 8.97 -19.25
CA ALA A 287 16.95 9.78 -20.15
C ALA A 287 16.77 9.42 -21.62
N GLN A 288 16.05 8.32 -21.90
CA GLN A 288 15.83 7.84 -23.25
C GLN A 288 14.45 7.23 -23.39
N MET A 289 13.77 7.57 -24.48
CA MET A 289 12.54 6.94 -24.92
C MET A 289 12.45 6.97 -26.44
N ASP A 290 12.39 5.79 -27.05
CA ASP A 290 12.21 5.64 -28.48
C ASP A 290 10.73 5.94 -28.86
N PRO A 291 10.45 6.34 -30.12
CA PRO A 291 9.09 6.51 -30.61
C PRO A 291 8.25 5.24 -30.40
N LYS A 292 7.00 5.42 -29.98
CA LYS A 292 6.04 4.35 -29.65
C LYS A 292 6.50 3.41 -28.52
N GLN A 293 7.57 3.73 -27.80
CA GLN A 293 8.02 2.93 -26.66
C GLN A 293 7.07 3.10 -25.48
N VAL A 294 6.73 2.00 -24.81
CA VAL A 294 5.89 1.97 -23.62
C VAL A 294 6.57 1.16 -22.53
N PHE A 295 6.58 1.70 -21.32
CA PHE A 295 7.04 1.05 -20.09
C PHE A 295 5.85 0.73 -19.21
N THR A 296 5.82 -0.48 -18.66
CA THR A 296 4.84 -0.86 -17.63
C THR A 296 5.51 -0.82 -16.28
N VAL A 297 4.99 -0.01 -15.37
CA VAL A 297 5.49 0.11 -14.00
C VAL A 297 4.65 -0.75 -13.08
N ASN A 298 5.33 -1.53 -12.23
CA ASN A 298 4.74 -2.25 -11.11
C ASN A 298 5.39 -1.73 -9.82
N GLY A 299 4.60 -1.05 -8.98
CA GLY A 299 5.07 -0.30 -7.81
C GLY A 299 5.90 -1.11 -6.81
N ASP A 300 5.74 -2.44 -6.76
CA ASP A 300 6.50 -3.31 -5.85
C ASP A 300 8.00 -3.41 -6.19
N ARG A 301 8.36 -3.10 -7.44
CA ARG A 301 9.75 -3.22 -7.96
C ARG A 301 10.33 -1.90 -8.45
N PHE A 302 9.56 -0.82 -8.35
CA PHE A 302 9.93 0.47 -8.89
C PHE A 302 10.44 1.37 -7.78
N ASP A 303 11.67 1.86 -7.93
CA ASP A 303 12.29 2.77 -6.99
C ASP A 303 12.06 4.21 -7.42
N VAL A 304 11.76 5.06 -6.45
CA VAL A 304 11.60 6.49 -6.63
C VAL A 304 12.54 7.25 -5.72
N GLU A 305 13.05 8.37 -6.21
CA GLU A 305 13.92 9.28 -5.50
C GLU A 305 13.12 10.38 -4.81
N TYR A 306 13.64 10.87 -3.68
CA TYR A 306 13.12 12.07 -3.02
C TYR A 306 14.18 12.84 -2.28
N ALA A 307 13.95 14.14 -2.15
CA ALA A 307 14.76 15.02 -1.33
C ALA A 307 14.36 14.84 0.13
N VAL A 308 15.33 14.48 0.99
CA VAL A 308 15.06 14.39 2.43
C VAL A 308 14.81 15.80 2.97
N PRO A 309 13.65 16.06 3.62
CA PRO A 309 13.29 17.39 4.08
C PRO A 309 14.40 18.07 4.91
N GLY A 310 14.67 19.34 4.62
CA GLY A 310 15.72 20.11 5.28
C GLY A 310 17.16 19.78 4.86
N THR A 311 17.36 18.89 3.89
CA THR A 311 18.68 18.53 3.37
C THR A 311 18.76 18.63 1.85
N ARG A 312 19.98 18.57 1.29
CA ARG A 312 20.23 18.41 -0.15
C ARG A 312 20.44 16.96 -0.57
N ARG A 313 20.17 15.98 0.31
CA ARG A 313 20.39 14.55 0.03
C ARG A 313 19.18 13.97 -0.69
N MET A 314 19.44 13.27 -1.78
CA MET A 314 18.48 12.40 -2.46
C MET A 314 18.60 10.99 -1.89
N THR A 315 17.48 10.34 -1.64
CA THR A 315 17.43 8.93 -1.24
C THR A 315 16.37 8.19 -2.05
N THR A 316 16.49 6.87 -2.13
CA THR A 316 15.54 6.01 -2.83
C THR A 316 14.56 5.38 -1.85
N GLN A 317 13.31 5.22 -2.28
CA GLN A 317 12.31 4.38 -1.62
C GLN A 317 11.51 3.59 -2.65
N ARG A 318 10.96 2.45 -2.25
CA ARG A 318 10.02 1.71 -3.08
C ARG A 318 8.76 2.54 -3.31
N LEU A 319 8.24 2.55 -4.53
CA LEU A 319 6.99 3.25 -4.86
C LEU A 319 5.81 2.70 -4.05
N SER A 320 5.75 1.40 -3.80
CA SER A 320 4.75 0.80 -2.90
C SER A 320 4.79 1.37 -1.47
N SER A 321 5.98 1.69 -0.94
CA SER A 321 6.11 2.34 0.37
C SER A 321 5.60 3.78 0.34
N TYR A 322 5.88 4.52 -0.74
CA TYR A 322 5.31 5.86 -0.92
C TYR A 322 3.77 5.85 -0.94
N VAL A 323 3.20 4.85 -1.60
CA VAL A 323 1.76 4.71 -1.73
C VAL A 323 1.12 4.36 -0.37
N ARG A 324 1.77 3.52 0.44
CA ARG A 324 1.35 3.21 1.82
C ARG A 324 1.40 4.40 2.75
N GLU A 325 2.43 5.23 2.61
CA GLU A 325 2.63 6.46 3.39
C GLU A 325 1.76 7.63 2.87
N ARG A 326 0.61 7.32 2.26
CA ARG A 326 -0.36 8.30 1.76
C ARG A 326 -0.71 9.30 2.87
N PRO A 327 -0.55 10.61 2.62
CA PRO A 327 -1.03 11.64 3.54
C PRO A 327 -2.55 11.57 3.75
N GLN A 328 -3.02 11.88 4.96
CA GLN A 328 -4.43 11.71 5.34
C GLN A 328 -5.40 12.60 4.57
N ASP A 329 -4.95 13.78 4.17
CA ASP A 329 -5.70 14.75 3.38
C ASP A 329 -5.51 14.57 1.87
N ALA A 330 -4.71 13.58 1.44
CA ALA A 330 -4.58 13.23 0.03
C ALA A 330 -5.87 12.62 -0.50
N ALA A 331 -6.46 13.27 -1.51
CA ALA A 331 -7.66 12.80 -2.19
C ALA A 331 -7.32 12.02 -3.47
N GLN A 332 -6.21 12.34 -4.13
CA GLN A 332 -5.79 11.72 -5.39
C GLN A 332 -4.28 11.58 -5.47
N LEU A 333 -3.79 10.60 -6.24
CA LEU A 333 -2.39 10.50 -6.67
C LEU A 333 -2.27 11.02 -8.09
N ARG A 334 -1.44 12.05 -8.28
CA ARG A 334 -1.10 12.58 -9.61
C ARG A 334 0.24 12.02 -10.07
N ILE A 335 0.26 11.54 -11.31
CA ILE A 335 1.45 11.04 -12.02
C ILE A 335 1.67 11.98 -13.20
N VAL A 336 2.83 12.62 -13.27
CA VAL A 336 3.19 13.56 -14.36
C VAL A 336 4.51 13.10 -14.96
N ILE A 337 4.58 12.93 -16.28
CA ILE A 337 5.83 12.76 -17.00
C ILE A 337 6.29 14.15 -17.41
N ASP A 338 7.59 14.42 -17.25
CA ASP A 338 8.19 15.69 -17.62
C ASP A 338 7.57 16.91 -16.92
N ASP A 339 7.39 16.83 -15.61
CA ASP A 339 6.78 17.87 -14.77
C ASP A 339 7.50 19.24 -14.75
N GLU A 340 8.63 19.38 -15.46
CA GLU A 340 9.36 20.62 -15.63
C GLU A 340 9.28 21.18 -17.07
N ASP A 341 8.43 20.61 -17.92
CA ASP A 341 8.25 20.99 -19.33
C ASP A 341 9.61 21.10 -20.08
N ARG A 342 10.50 20.12 -19.83
CA ARG A 342 11.85 20.09 -20.41
C ARG A 342 11.85 19.54 -21.83
N ILE A 343 10.82 18.83 -22.24
CA ILE A 343 10.71 18.19 -23.55
C ILE A 343 9.54 18.85 -24.25
N LEU A 344 9.79 19.44 -25.43
CA LEU A 344 8.68 19.89 -26.26
C LEU A 344 7.91 18.69 -26.84
N GLU A 345 6.64 18.60 -26.50
CA GLU A 345 5.75 17.50 -26.87
C GLU A 345 4.76 17.86 -27.98
N ALA A 346 4.20 16.85 -28.64
CA ALA A 346 3.08 17.01 -29.56
C ALA A 346 1.79 17.41 -28.82
N SER A 347 1.65 16.97 -27.58
CA SER A 347 0.55 17.31 -26.69
C SER A 347 1.05 17.36 -25.25
N GLU A 348 0.86 18.50 -24.57
CA GLU A 348 1.17 18.66 -23.15
C GLU A 348 0.02 18.19 -22.23
N GLN A 349 -1.08 17.68 -22.80
CA GLN A 349 -2.32 17.41 -22.05
C GLN A 349 -2.47 15.95 -21.58
N ASN A 350 -1.62 15.05 -22.06
CA ASN A 350 -1.72 13.60 -21.89
C ASN A 350 -0.52 12.99 -21.13
N ASN A 351 0.45 13.81 -20.73
CA ASN A 351 1.58 13.42 -19.87
C ASN A 351 1.20 13.37 -18.37
N THR A 352 -0.07 13.66 -18.03
CA THR A 352 -0.59 13.64 -16.66
C THR A 352 -1.73 12.64 -16.48
N ALA A 353 -1.65 11.80 -15.46
CA ALA A 353 -2.76 10.96 -14.98
C ALA A 353 -3.06 11.24 -13.51
N THR A 354 -4.33 11.11 -13.13
CA THR A 354 -4.78 11.26 -11.74
C THR A 354 -5.59 10.06 -11.32
N LEU A 355 -5.30 9.51 -10.14
CA LEU A 355 -5.96 8.35 -9.57
C LEU A 355 -6.65 8.73 -8.28
N THR A 356 -7.91 8.33 -8.11
CA THR A 356 -8.58 8.39 -6.82
C THR A 356 -8.31 7.08 -6.08
N PRO A 357 -7.42 7.06 -5.07
CA PRO A 357 -7.21 5.88 -4.25
C PRO A 357 -8.47 5.49 -3.47
N PRO A 358 -8.58 4.22 -3.02
CA PRO A 358 -9.64 3.81 -2.09
C PRO A 358 -9.65 4.71 -0.85
N ALA A 359 -10.82 4.96 -0.26
CA ALA A 359 -10.88 5.64 1.03
C ALA A 359 -10.10 4.82 2.07
N LEU A 360 -9.19 5.47 2.80
CA LEU A 360 -8.52 4.83 3.92
C LEU A 360 -9.55 4.64 5.04
N LYS A 361 -9.88 3.38 5.34
CA LYS A 361 -10.77 3.03 6.45
C LYS A 361 -9.93 2.62 7.67
N PRO A 362 -10.29 3.01 8.89
CA PRO A 362 -9.67 2.47 10.11
C PRO A 362 -10.01 0.99 10.30
N ASP A 363 -9.29 0.31 11.19
CA ASP A 363 -9.58 -1.06 11.66
C ASP A 363 -9.57 -1.09 13.20
N LEU A 364 -10.72 -0.87 13.82
CA LEU A 364 -10.90 -0.79 15.26
C LEU A 364 -11.05 -2.20 15.85
N ALA A 365 -10.02 -2.64 16.55
CA ALA A 365 -10.02 -3.90 17.26
C ALA A 365 -10.02 -3.71 18.78
N LEU A 366 -10.63 -4.66 19.49
CA LEU A 366 -10.44 -4.81 20.94
C LEU A 366 -9.20 -5.68 21.23
N ARG A 367 -8.36 -5.21 22.15
CA ARG A 367 -7.20 -5.92 22.70
C ARG A 367 -7.21 -5.85 24.23
N GLU A 368 -6.47 -6.75 24.88
CA GLU A 368 -6.28 -6.73 26.34
C GLU A 368 -7.61 -6.72 27.13
N VAL A 369 -8.66 -7.38 26.61
CA VAL A 369 -9.98 -7.39 27.26
C VAL A 369 -9.95 -8.31 28.47
N SER A 370 -10.28 -7.78 29.65
CA SER A 370 -10.39 -8.56 30.88
C SER A 370 -11.48 -8.05 31.80
N PHE A 371 -12.17 -8.98 32.48
CA PHE A 371 -13.19 -8.69 33.47
C PHE A 371 -12.87 -9.42 34.77
N ALA A 372 -12.62 -8.67 35.85
CA ALA A 372 -12.30 -9.23 37.16
C ALA A 372 -12.79 -8.30 38.28
N ALA A 373 -13.36 -8.86 39.33
CA ALA A 373 -13.86 -8.13 40.51
C ALA A 373 -14.77 -6.93 40.15
N GLY A 374 -15.69 -7.11 39.20
CA GLY A 374 -16.61 -6.06 38.77
C GLY A 374 -15.96 -4.94 37.92
N ARG A 375 -14.71 -5.11 37.50
CA ARG A 375 -13.96 -4.14 36.71
C ARG A 375 -13.67 -4.70 35.32
N LEU A 376 -14.05 -3.94 34.29
CA LEU A 376 -13.77 -4.23 32.88
C LEU A 376 -12.63 -3.31 32.42
N THR A 377 -11.59 -3.89 31.85
CA THR A 377 -10.50 -3.16 31.20
C THR A 377 -10.28 -3.69 29.80
N PHE A 378 -10.01 -2.80 28.85
CA PHE A 378 -9.66 -3.17 27.48
C PHE A 378 -8.86 -2.05 26.79
N ALA A 379 -8.25 -2.37 25.66
CA ALA A 379 -7.61 -1.43 24.75
C ALA A 379 -8.32 -1.44 23.40
N ALA A 380 -8.87 -0.30 22.99
CA ALA A 380 -9.35 -0.10 21.64
C ALA A 380 -8.17 0.35 20.77
N VAL A 381 -7.90 -0.36 19.67
CA VAL A 381 -6.70 -0.14 18.85
C VAL A 381 -7.10 -0.01 17.40
N ASN A 382 -6.55 0.98 16.71
CA ASN A 382 -6.69 1.09 15.27
C ASN A 382 -5.52 0.36 14.60
N LEU A 383 -5.79 -0.79 13.98
CA LEU A 383 -4.79 -1.65 13.37
C LEU A 383 -4.38 -1.22 11.95
N ASP A 384 -5.11 -0.29 11.34
CA ASP A 384 -4.92 0.15 9.95
C ASP A 384 -4.55 1.65 9.87
N VAL A 385 -4.29 2.14 8.66
CA VAL A 385 -3.76 3.50 8.40
C VAL A 385 -4.83 4.59 8.34
N GLY A 386 -6.12 4.24 8.22
CA GLY A 386 -7.21 5.23 8.29
C GLY A 386 -7.37 5.76 9.71
N ILE A 387 -7.70 7.03 9.93
CA ILE A 387 -8.08 7.54 11.27
C ILE A 387 -9.55 7.26 11.52
N ALA A 388 -9.87 6.67 12.68
CA ALA A 388 -11.22 6.71 13.22
C ALA A 388 -11.50 8.11 13.80
N LYS A 389 -12.27 8.91 13.07
CA LYS A 389 -12.59 10.30 13.42
C LYS A 389 -13.92 10.40 14.16
N GLY A 390 -13.95 11.25 15.17
CA GLY A 390 -15.16 11.53 15.95
C GLY A 390 -15.31 10.63 17.17
N PRO A 391 -16.47 10.72 17.87
CA PRO A 391 -16.73 9.94 19.06
C PRO A 391 -16.74 8.44 18.75
N ILE A 392 -15.86 7.68 19.38
CA ILE A 392 -15.79 6.22 19.23
C ILE A 392 -16.72 5.58 20.26
N PRO A 393 -17.81 4.91 19.83
CA PRO A 393 -18.75 4.29 20.76
C PRO A 393 -18.16 3.03 21.38
N PHE A 394 -18.24 2.88 22.69
CA PHE A 394 -17.93 1.64 23.41
C PHE A 394 -19.20 1.09 24.01
N TRP A 395 -19.55 -0.15 23.67
CA TRP A 395 -20.81 -0.77 24.08
C TRP A 395 -20.51 -2.02 24.90
N PHE A 396 -21.32 -2.30 25.92
CA PHE A 396 -21.30 -3.61 26.57
C PHE A 396 -22.69 -4.05 27.03
N GLU A 397 -22.88 -5.37 27.08
CA GLU A 397 -24.14 -6.00 27.48
C GLU A 397 -23.90 -7.34 28.17
N TRP A 398 -24.80 -7.67 29.10
CA TRP A 398 -24.83 -8.97 29.77
C TRP A 398 -25.64 -9.98 28.95
N ILE A 399 -25.11 -11.19 28.86
CA ILE A 399 -25.66 -12.30 28.07
C ILE A 399 -26.00 -13.46 29.01
N ASN A 400 -27.23 -13.98 28.92
CA ASN A 400 -27.66 -15.16 29.67
C ASN A 400 -27.23 -16.48 29.01
N ALA A 401 -27.55 -17.60 29.66
CA ALA A 401 -27.20 -18.94 29.17
C ALA A 401 -27.79 -19.27 27.79
N ASP A 402 -28.94 -18.66 27.44
CA ASP A 402 -29.60 -18.83 26.14
C ASP A 402 -29.02 -17.92 25.04
N GLY A 403 -28.03 -17.07 25.37
CA GLY A 403 -27.43 -16.11 24.45
C GLY A 403 -28.25 -14.82 24.28
N GLU A 404 -29.30 -14.64 25.07
CA GLU A 404 -30.15 -13.45 25.05
C GLU A 404 -29.57 -12.34 25.95
N ARG A 405 -29.97 -11.10 25.66
CA ARG A 405 -29.55 -9.91 26.38
C ARG A 405 -30.43 -9.70 27.60
N GLU A 406 -29.85 -9.66 28.80
CA GLU A 406 -30.62 -9.43 30.03
C GLU A 406 -30.89 -7.94 30.28
N LEU A 407 -30.00 -7.06 29.84
CA LEU A 407 -30.13 -5.61 29.97
C LEU A 407 -29.89 -4.90 28.65
N GLY A 408 -30.44 -3.68 28.54
CA GLY A 408 -30.15 -2.78 27.42
C GLY A 408 -28.65 -2.45 27.36
N PRO A 409 -28.11 -2.18 26.16
CA PRO A 409 -26.69 -1.89 26.00
C PRO A 409 -26.34 -0.61 26.75
N PHE A 410 -25.22 -0.65 27.47
CA PHE A 410 -24.60 0.53 28.05
C PHE A 410 -23.57 1.06 27.08
N TRP A 411 -23.56 2.38 26.84
CA TRP A 411 -22.60 2.98 25.92
C TRP A 411 -21.82 4.15 26.53
N TYR A 412 -20.61 4.34 26.00
CA TYR A 412 -19.73 5.47 26.26
C TYR A 412 -19.09 5.92 24.95
N ASP A 413 -19.27 7.19 24.58
CA ASP A 413 -18.65 7.77 23.40
C ASP A 413 -17.34 8.46 23.81
N ALA A 414 -16.18 7.88 23.45
CA ALA A 414 -14.91 8.54 23.72
C ALA A 414 -14.68 9.69 22.74
N PRO A 415 -14.46 10.93 23.20
CA PRO A 415 -14.40 12.12 22.34
C PRO A 415 -13.08 12.26 21.56
N GLN A 416 -12.26 11.21 21.49
CA GLN A 416 -10.91 11.28 20.92
C GLN A 416 -10.81 10.44 19.65
N ASP A 417 -10.26 11.05 18.60
CA ASP A 417 -9.84 10.34 17.40
C ASP A 417 -8.79 9.26 17.75
N LEU A 418 -8.87 8.10 17.09
CA LEU A 418 -7.92 7.01 17.27
C LEU A 418 -7.00 6.91 16.03
N PRO A 419 -5.79 7.50 16.07
CA PRO A 419 -4.85 7.40 14.96
C PRO A 419 -4.29 5.97 14.85
N PRO A 420 -3.72 5.62 13.68
CA PRO A 420 -3.11 4.31 13.43
C PRO A 420 -2.16 3.87 14.54
N VAL A 421 -2.22 2.59 14.91
CA VAL A 421 -1.32 1.91 15.87
C VAL A 421 -1.43 2.44 17.32
N ARG A 422 -2.32 3.40 17.59
CA ARG A 422 -2.54 3.90 18.96
C ARG A 422 -3.63 3.10 19.65
N ALA A 423 -3.37 2.74 20.91
CA ALA A 423 -4.34 2.13 21.79
C ALA A 423 -4.97 3.19 22.72
N LEU A 424 -6.31 3.22 22.78
CA LEU A 424 -7.06 3.89 23.82
C LEU A 424 -7.36 2.85 24.91
N LYS A 425 -6.72 2.99 26.06
CA LYS A 425 -6.99 2.14 27.22
C LYS A 425 -8.23 2.63 27.94
N VAL A 426 -9.20 1.74 28.11
CA VAL A 426 -10.47 2.00 28.78
C VAL A 426 -10.52 1.16 30.04
N ASP A 427 -10.95 1.79 31.12
CA ASP A 427 -11.06 1.19 32.45
C ASP A 427 -12.39 1.63 33.07
N SER A 428 -13.27 0.66 33.34
CA SER A 428 -14.63 0.95 33.81
C SER A 428 -14.68 1.69 35.15
N ALA A 429 -13.59 1.72 35.92
CA ALA A 429 -13.50 2.52 37.14
C ALA A 429 -13.57 4.04 36.87
N ASN A 430 -13.17 4.48 35.66
CA ASN A 430 -13.06 5.89 35.29
C ASN A 430 -14.07 6.32 34.21
N VAL A 431 -14.98 5.42 33.82
CA VAL A 431 -15.93 5.65 32.74
C VAL A 431 -17.35 5.77 33.29
N ARG A 432 -18.03 6.84 32.85
CA ARG A 432 -19.47 6.98 33.03
C ARG A 432 -20.17 6.49 31.78
N VAL A 433 -21.21 5.70 31.95
CA VAL A 433 -21.97 5.10 30.85
C VAL A 433 -23.39 5.60 30.88
N TRP A 434 -23.98 5.65 29.70
CA TRP A 434 -25.36 6.02 29.47
C TRP A 434 -26.11 4.71 29.21
N GLY A 435 -27.23 4.51 29.89
CA GLY A 435 -28.04 3.30 29.75
C GLY A 435 -29.53 3.61 29.85
N VAL A 436 -30.36 2.79 29.20
CA VAL A 436 -31.82 2.84 29.34
C VAL A 436 -32.19 2.08 30.60
N ALA A 437 -32.83 2.75 31.57
CA ALA A 437 -33.22 2.12 32.83
C ALA A 437 -34.19 0.94 32.61
N LEU A 438 -33.96 -0.10 33.42
CA LEU A 438 -34.74 -1.32 33.60
C LEU A 438 -36.26 -1.11 33.42
N ARG A 439 -36.87 -1.93 32.55
CA ARG A 439 -38.32 -2.21 32.42
C ARG A 439 -39.26 -1.10 32.92
N GLY A 440 -39.50 -0.07 32.10
CA GLY A 440 -40.80 0.63 32.08
C GLY A 440 -40.81 2.16 32.07
N SER A 441 -39.73 2.87 32.39
CA SER A 441 -39.77 4.36 32.48
C SER A 441 -39.26 5.10 31.24
N GLY A 442 -38.47 4.45 30.38
CA GLY A 442 -37.91 5.07 29.16
C GLY A 442 -36.92 6.22 29.42
N GLN A 443 -36.49 6.43 30.67
CA GLN A 443 -35.52 7.47 31.01
C GLN A 443 -34.07 6.94 30.83
N ILE A 444 -33.21 7.77 30.26
CA ILE A 444 -31.77 7.54 30.13
C ILE A 444 -31.12 8.13 31.38
N GLU A 445 -30.48 7.29 32.19
CA GLU A 445 -29.77 7.70 33.40
C GLU A 445 -28.26 7.47 33.22
N GLU A 446 -27.46 8.39 33.78
CA GLU A 446 -26.00 8.26 33.80
C GLU A 446 -25.59 7.43 35.03
N HIS A 447 -24.87 6.34 34.80
CA HIS A 447 -24.36 5.48 35.87
C HIS A 447 -22.84 5.33 35.77
N ALA A 448 -22.18 5.10 36.91
CA ALA A 448 -20.80 4.64 36.89
C ALA A 448 -20.76 3.22 36.32
N ALA A 449 -19.92 2.98 35.30
CA ALA A 449 -19.83 1.66 34.68
C ALA A 449 -19.47 0.57 35.70
N SER A 450 -18.62 0.91 36.68
CA SER A 450 -18.27 0.04 37.81
C SER A 450 -19.46 -0.38 38.68
N ALA A 451 -20.49 0.44 38.83
CA ALA A 451 -21.66 0.09 39.64
C ALA A 451 -22.53 -0.96 38.95
N ILE A 452 -22.71 -0.85 37.63
CA ILE A 452 -23.43 -1.84 36.82
C ILE A 452 -22.63 -3.14 36.71
N LEU A 453 -21.32 -3.02 36.53
CA LEU A 453 -20.42 -4.16 36.34
C LEU A 453 -20.15 -4.95 37.63
N ALA A 454 -20.31 -4.33 38.81
CA ALA A 454 -20.13 -4.98 40.11
C ALA A 454 -21.31 -5.86 40.54
N SER A 455 -22.48 -5.75 39.89
CA SER A 455 -23.67 -6.54 40.21
C SER A 455 -24.32 -7.08 38.94
N PRO A 456 -23.75 -8.15 38.35
CA PRO A 456 -24.34 -8.80 37.18
C PRO A 456 -25.77 -9.25 37.49
N PRO A 457 -26.73 -9.09 36.56
CA PRO A 457 -28.08 -9.64 36.73
C PRO A 457 -28.08 -11.15 36.98
N ALA A 458 -29.07 -11.66 37.70
CA ALA A 458 -29.24 -13.11 37.86
C ALA A 458 -29.41 -13.79 36.48
N GLY A 459 -28.82 -14.97 36.29
CA GLY A 459 -28.89 -15.75 35.05
C GLY A 459 -27.86 -15.40 33.97
N VAL A 460 -27.04 -14.36 34.15
CA VAL A 460 -26.01 -13.98 33.17
C VAL A 460 -24.78 -14.88 33.25
N VAL A 461 -24.25 -15.28 32.10
CA VAL A 461 -23.07 -16.16 32.00
C VAL A 461 -21.91 -15.49 31.28
N ALA A 462 -22.16 -14.43 30.51
CA ALA A 462 -21.14 -13.72 29.75
C ALA A 462 -21.37 -12.19 29.71
N LEU A 463 -20.27 -11.46 29.50
CA LEU A 463 -20.24 -10.03 29.21
C LEU A 463 -19.69 -9.85 27.80
N LYS A 464 -20.44 -9.20 26.92
CA LYS A 464 -20.01 -8.88 25.56
C LYS A 464 -19.70 -7.39 25.44
N VAL A 465 -18.61 -7.06 24.76
CA VAL A 465 -18.05 -5.71 24.63
C VAL A 465 -17.80 -5.41 23.16
N TRP A 466 -18.05 -4.18 22.72
CA TRP A 466 -17.75 -3.67 21.38
C TRP A 466 -16.99 -2.35 21.44
N VAL A 467 -16.11 -2.14 20.47
CA VAL A 467 -15.75 -0.83 19.93
C VAL A 467 -16.60 -0.59 18.68
N ASP A 468 -17.10 0.62 18.51
CA ASP A 468 -18.06 1.01 17.47
C ASP A 468 -19.27 0.05 17.32
N GLY A 469 -19.89 -0.31 18.45
CA GLY A 469 -21.09 -1.17 18.47
C GLY A 469 -22.25 -0.78 17.53
N PRO A 470 -22.56 0.51 17.28
CA PRO A 470 -23.58 0.92 16.31
C PRO A 470 -23.08 0.97 14.86
N ASN A 471 -21.82 0.62 14.59
CA ASN A 471 -21.19 0.64 13.28
C ASN A 471 -21.31 2.02 12.61
N ARG A 472 -20.85 3.07 13.31
CA ARG A 472 -20.88 4.46 12.83
C ARG A 472 -19.65 4.81 12.00
N ILE A 473 -18.55 4.11 12.20
CA ILE A 473 -17.26 4.33 11.56
C ILE A 473 -17.06 3.17 10.61
N ALA A 474 -17.13 3.41 9.30
CA ALA A 474 -16.91 2.34 8.34
C ALA A 474 -15.46 1.85 8.38
N GLU A 475 -15.26 0.57 8.68
CA GLU A 475 -13.95 -0.03 8.93
C GLU A 475 -13.44 -0.86 7.74
N SER A 476 -12.16 -1.21 7.73
CA SER A 476 -11.61 -2.21 6.81
C SER A 476 -11.93 -3.64 7.24
N ASN A 477 -12.18 -3.86 8.55
CA ASN A 477 -12.60 -5.14 9.10
C ASN A 477 -13.62 -4.98 10.24
N GLU A 478 -14.89 -5.26 9.96
CA GLU A 478 -16.00 -5.13 10.93
C GLU A 478 -16.12 -6.31 11.92
N SER A 479 -15.26 -7.32 11.83
CA SER A 479 -15.43 -8.59 12.55
C SER A 479 -14.61 -8.70 13.85
N ASN A 480 -13.66 -7.79 14.08
CA ASN A 480 -12.73 -7.81 15.21
C ASN A 480 -13.04 -6.73 16.27
N ASN A 481 -14.16 -6.03 16.12
CA ASN A 481 -14.58 -4.94 16.98
C ASN A 481 -15.33 -5.41 18.24
N SER A 482 -15.46 -6.72 18.47
CA SER A 482 -16.17 -7.27 19.63
C SER A 482 -15.40 -8.37 20.37
N ALA A 483 -15.65 -8.49 21.67
CA ALA A 483 -15.10 -9.53 22.54
C ALA A 483 -16.16 -10.02 23.52
N THR A 484 -16.14 -11.31 23.86
CA THR A 484 -17.03 -11.92 24.85
C THR A 484 -16.20 -12.54 25.97
N LEU A 485 -16.54 -12.24 27.22
CA LEU A 485 -15.88 -12.70 28.42
C LEU A 485 -16.86 -13.54 29.23
N ALA A 486 -16.41 -14.65 29.80
CA ALA A 486 -17.20 -15.40 30.76
C ALA A 486 -17.30 -14.62 32.08
N VAL A 487 -18.50 -14.61 32.68
CA VAL A 487 -18.69 -14.06 34.02
C VAL A 487 -18.28 -15.12 35.04
N PRO A 488 -17.41 -14.80 36.02
CA PRO A 488 -17.14 -15.72 37.12
C PRO A 488 -18.42 -15.95 37.91
N LEU A 489 -18.89 -17.21 37.97
CA LEU A 489 -20.06 -17.63 38.75
C LEU A 489 -19.64 -18.38 40.03
N PRO A 490 -20.39 -18.23 41.14
CA PRO A 490 -20.23 -19.08 42.32
C PRO A 490 -20.66 -20.52 42.01
N ASP A 491 -20.31 -21.45 42.89
CA ASP A 491 -20.70 -22.85 42.78
C ASP A 491 -20.87 -23.40 44.21
N LEU A 492 -22.09 -23.39 44.75
CA LEU A 492 -22.32 -23.71 46.15
C LEU A 492 -22.59 -25.20 46.31
N THR A 493 -21.71 -25.87 47.05
CA THR A 493 -21.88 -27.28 47.40
C THR A 493 -21.98 -27.50 48.90
N VAL A 494 -22.67 -28.57 49.30
CA VAL A 494 -22.74 -29.02 50.70
C VAL A 494 -21.77 -30.18 50.90
N THR A 495 -20.94 -30.09 51.93
CA THR A 495 -19.91 -31.08 52.28
C THR A 495 -19.94 -31.40 53.77
N ASP A 496 -19.24 -32.46 54.18
CA ASP A 496 -19.01 -32.82 55.59
C ASP A 496 -20.29 -32.97 56.44
N LEU A 497 -21.39 -33.43 55.83
CA LEU A 497 -22.64 -33.68 56.54
C LEU A 497 -22.48 -34.85 57.53
N THR A 498 -22.76 -34.60 58.80
CA THR A 498 -22.75 -35.61 59.87
C THR A 498 -23.94 -35.43 60.80
N PHE A 499 -24.44 -36.52 61.36
CA PHE A 499 -25.45 -36.52 62.42
C PHE A 499 -24.99 -37.43 63.56
N ILE A 500 -24.45 -36.84 64.62
CA ILE A 500 -23.83 -37.57 65.74
C ILE A 500 -24.26 -36.92 67.05
N ASN A 501 -24.68 -37.73 68.03
CA ASN A 501 -25.08 -37.27 69.38
C ASN A 501 -26.18 -36.18 69.35
N GLY A 502 -27.13 -36.28 68.42
CA GLY A 502 -28.22 -35.30 68.29
C GLY A 502 -27.76 -33.92 67.81
N ILE A 503 -26.64 -33.85 67.07
CA ILE A 503 -26.13 -32.63 66.45
C ILE A 503 -25.94 -32.90 64.96
N ILE A 504 -26.48 -32.02 64.11
CA ILE A 504 -26.25 -32.03 62.66
C ILE A 504 -25.16 -31.02 62.35
N LYS A 505 -24.10 -31.45 61.67
CA LYS A 505 -23.02 -30.55 61.19
C LYS A 505 -22.85 -30.69 59.70
N TRP A 506 -22.58 -29.59 59.01
CA TRP A 506 -22.23 -29.57 57.59
C TRP A 506 -21.34 -28.36 57.30
N LYS A 507 -20.79 -28.33 56.09
CA LYS A 507 -20.14 -27.14 55.53
C LYS A 507 -20.76 -26.80 54.19
N GLU A 508 -20.93 -25.52 53.94
CA GLU A 508 -21.26 -25.00 52.61
C GLU A 508 -19.98 -24.44 52.01
N LYS A 509 -19.65 -24.82 50.78
CA LYS A 509 -18.40 -24.47 50.12
C LYS A 509 -18.68 -23.86 48.77
N ASN A 510 -17.98 -22.78 48.44
CA ASN A 510 -18.01 -22.20 47.10
C ASN A 510 -16.86 -22.80 46.28
N LEU A 511 -17.15 -23.70 45.34
CA LEU A 511 -16.20 -24.26 44.38
C LEU A 511 -15.95 -23.35 43.16
N GLY A 512 -16.72 -22.27 43.05
CA GLY A 512 -16.77 -21.41 41.87
C GLY A 512 -15.66 -20.36 41.87
N ASP A 513 -15.68 -19.55 40.81
CA ASP A 513 -14.60 -18.62 40.48
C ASP A 513 -14.88 -17.19 41.00
N THR A 514 -16.07 -16.94 41.55
CA THR A 514 -16.45 -15.63 42.10
C THR A 514 -15.80 -15.38 43.45
N ALA A 515 -14.88 -14.41 43.49
CA ALA A 515 -14.09 -14.07 44.68
C ALA A 515 -14.92 -13.46 45.83
N GLN A 516 -16.07 -12.85 45.53
CA GLN A 516 -16.87 -12.12 46.50
C GLN A 516 -18.30 -11.97 45.96
N GLY A 517 -19.23 -12.71 46.54
CA GLY A 517 -20.65 -12.38 46.45
C GLY A 517 -21.21 -12.39 47.86
N ASP A 518 -21.89 -11.31 48.24
CA ASP A 518 -22.78 -11.31 49.38
C ASP A 518 -24.02 -12.11 48.95
N PHE A 519 -23.91 -13.43 48.96
CA PHE A 519 -24.98 -14.30 48.53
C PHE A 519 -26.02 -14.37 49.65
N SER A 520 -27.27 -14.05 49.32
CA SER A 520 -28.39 -14.35 50.20
C SER A 520 -29.08 -15.58 49.63
N TYR A 521 -28.83 -16.73 50.23
CA TYR A 521 -29.43 -18.00 49.84
C TYR A 521 -30.08 -18.69 51.03
N ASN A 522 -30.84 -19.75 50.75
CA ASN A 522 -31.66 -20.44 51.75
C ASN A 522 -31.17 -21.88 51.92
N THR A 523 -30.83 -22.27 53.15
CA THR A 523 -30.48 -23.67 53.47
C THR A 523 -31.65 -24.39 54.13
N GLN A 524 -31.95 -25.59 53.65
CA GLN A 524 -33.00 -26.46 54.15
C GLN A 524 -32.44 -27.83 54.59
N MET A 525 -32.97 -28.36 55.69
CA MET A 525 -32.71 -29.71 56.18
C MET A 525 -33.99 -30.53 56.08
N ALA A 526 -33.87 -31.81 55.74
CA ALA A 526 -35.02 -32.72 55.66
C ALA A 526 -34.69 -34.14 56.09
N TRP A 527 -35.58 -34.76 56.87
CA TRP A 527 -35.59 -36.20 57.09
C TRP A 527 -36.39 -36.88 55.98
N LEU A 528 -35.81 -37.91 55.37
CA LEU A 528 -36.39 -38.63 54.25
C LEU A 528 -36.61 -40.10 54.59
N ASP A 529 -37.65 -40.70 54.04
CA ASP A 529 -37.86 -42.15 54.07
C ASP A 529 -36.97 -42.90 53.05
N ALA A 530 -37.09 -44.24 53.03
CA ALA A 530 -36.32 -45.11 52.14
C ALA A 530 -36.59 -44.86 50.64
N LYS A 531 -37.73 -44.23 50.30
CA LYS A 531 -38.11 -43.88 48.92
C LYS A 531 -37.75 -42.43 48.58
N GLY A 532 -37.30 -41.63 49.55
CA GLY A 532 -36.94 -40.21 49.38
C GLY A 532 -38.08 -39.24 49.65
N ALA A 533 -39.20 -39.69 50.20
CA ALA A 533 -40.27 -38.78 50.61
C ALA A 533 -39.85 -38.00 51.86
N VAL A 534 -40.12 -36.69 51.86
CA VAL A 534 -39.85 -35.80 53.00
C VAL A 534 -40.84 -36.11 54.13
N LEU A 535 -40.30 -36.53 55.28
CA LEU A 535 -41.09 -36.82 56.49
C LEU A 535 -41.17 -35.60 57.42
N SER A 536 -40.11 -34.79 57.44
CA SER A 536 -40.01 -33.56 58.22
C SER A 536 -38.95 -32.66 57.60
N GLU A 537 -39.16 -31.35 57.61
CA GLU A 537 -38.25 -30.37 57.04
C GLU A 537 -38.10 -29.12 57.91
N ARG A 538 -36.97 -28.44 57.77
CA ARG A 538 -36.68 -27.20 58.50
C ARG A 538 -35.73 -26.30 57.70
N SER A 539 -36.06 -25.01 57.65
CA SER A 539 -35.14 -23.97 57.15
C SER A 539 -34.21 -23.52 58.29
N VAL A 540 -32.90 -23.39 58.02
CA VAL A 540 -31.90 -23.14 59.07
C VAL A 540 -31.69 -21.64 59.31
N GLN A 541 -31.53 -20.84 58.26
CA GLN A 541 -31.57 -19.37 58.32
C GLN A 541 -31.44 -18.81 56.91
N THR A 542 -32.01 -17.62 56.66
CA THR A 542 -31.61 -16.71 55.58
C THR A 542 -30.63 -15.71 56.16
N ALA A 543 -29.35 -15.89 55.94
CA ALA A 543 -28.37 -14.85 56.23
C ALA A 543 -27.50 -14.63 55.00
N THR A 544 -27.22 -13.37 54.72
CA THR A 544 -26.32 -12.97 53.65
C THR A 544 -24.91 -13.35 54.08
N PHE A 545 -24.29 -14.30 53.40
CA PHE A 545 -22.94 -14.76 53.71
C PHE A 545 -22.02 -14.58 52.50
N THR A 546 -20.78 -14.17 52.79
CA THR A 546 -19.72 -14.06 51.78
C THR A 546 -18.81 -15.30 51.85
N ILE A 547 -19.12 -16.36 51.09
CA ILE A 547 -18.22 -17.51 50.93
C ILE A 547 -17.29 -17.24 49.75
N LYS A 548 -16.03 -16.89 50.03
CA LYS A 548 -15.00 -16.71 48.99
C LYS A 548 -14.79 -18.01 48.21
N ALA A 549 -14.44 -17.89 46.93
CA ALA A 549 -13.98 -19.00 46.09
C ALA A 549 -12.98 -19.92 46.84
N GLY A 550 -13.23 -21.22 46.81
CA GLY A 550 -12.44 -22.27 47.47
C GLY A 550 -12.64 -22.38 48.99
N SER A 551 -13.34 -21.43 49.63
CA SER A 551 -13.57 -21.43 51.07
C SER A 551 -14.85 -22.17 51.46
N SER A 552 -14.93 -22.59 52.71
CA SER A 552 -16.10 -23.27 53.29
C SER A 552 -16.56 -22.60 54.58
N MET A 553 -17.87 -22.51 54.79
CA MET A 553 -18.51 -22.03 56.00
C MET A 553 -19.07 -23.23 56.79
N PRO A 554 -18.65 -23.46 58.05
CA PRO A 554 -19.18 -24.55 58.87
C PRO A 554 -20.48 -24.16 59.57
N TYR A 555 -21.39 -25.13 59.71
CA TYR A 555 -22.66 -25.01 60.40
C TYR A 555 -22.81 -26.12 61.45
N ASP A 556 -23.45 -25.77 62.56
CA ASP A 556 -23.77 -26.67 63.67
C ASP A 556 -25.22 -26.41 64.10
N PHE A 557 -26.05 -27.45 63.99
CA PHE A 557 -27.45 -27.42 64.40
C PHE A 557 -27.66 -28.38 65.57
N SER A 558 -27.89 -27.79 66.74
CA SER A 558 -28.08 -28.49 68.00
C SER A 558 -29.44 -28.15 68.63
N LYS A 559 -29.79 -28.80 69.73
CA LYS A 559 -31.05 -28.57 70.46
C LYS A 559 -31.27 -27.11 70.87
N ASP A 560 -30.17 -26.36 70.98
CA ASP A 560 -30.16 -24.95 71.41
C ASP A 560 -30.31 -23.99 70.21
N ALA A 561 -30.42 -24.50 68.98
CA ALA A 561 -30.58 -23.72 67.73
C ALA A 561 -32.00 -23.09 67.55
N GLY A 562 -32.69 -22.80 68.65
CA GLY A 562 -33.97 -22.09 68.67
C GLY A 562 -35.21 -22.98 68.77
N THR A 563 -36.39 -22.35 68.73
CA THR A 563 -37.69 -23.01 68.94
C THR A 563 -37.90 -24.17 67.96
N GLY A 564 -38.23 -25.35 68.50
CA GLY A 564 -38.47 -26.56 67.72
C GLY A 564 -37.22 -27.29 67.20
N ALA A 565 -36.00 -26.80 67.50
CA ALA A 565 -34.77 -27.47 67.06
C ALA A 565 -34.63 -28.86 67.70
N ALA A 566 -34.90 -28.97 69.00
CA ALA A 566 -34.94 -30.24 69.71
C ALA A 566 -35.94 -31.24 69.13
N ALA A 567 -37.08 -30.77 68.59
CA ALA A 567 -38.08 -31.63 67.96
C ALA A 567 -37.62 -32.13 66.58
N PHE A 568 -36.92 -31.29 65.81
CA PHE A 568 -36.39 -31.69 64.50
C PHE A 568 -35.21 -32.67 64.63
N LEU A 569 -34.40 -32.57 65.69
CA LEU A 569 -33.25 -33.46 65.91
C LEU A 569 -33.63 -34.89 66.28
N ILE A 570 -34.91 -35.18 66.49
CA ILE A 570 -35.44 -36.52 66.67
C ILE A 570 -35.97 -36.98 65.30
N PRO A 571 -35.30 -37.95 64.62
CA PRO A 571 -35.75 -38.43 63.32
C PRO A 571 -37.18 -38.99 63.42
N PRO A 572 -38.12 -38.56 62.56
CA PRO A 572 -39.45 -39.17 62.49
C PRO A 572 -39.38 -40.68 62.24
N ALA A 573 -40.38 -41.43 62.71
CA ALA A 573 -40.48 -42.86 62.42
C ALA A 573 -40.47 -43.12 60.90
N GLY A 574 -39.65 -44.08 60.46
CA GLY A 574 -39.46 -44.39 59.04
C GLY A 574 -38.39 -43.56 58.32
N SER A 575 -37.71 -42.63 59.02
CA SER A 575 -36.57 -41.90 58.45
C SER A 575 -35.41 -42.85 58.17
N SER A 576 -34.88 -42.81 56.96
CA SER A 576 -33.69 -43.56 56.55
C SER A 576 -32.56 -42.68 56.04
N ARG A 577 -32.82 -41.41 55.68
CA ARG A 577 -31.80 -40.44 55.28
C ARG A 577 -32.03 -39.05 55.88
N LEU A 578 -30.94 -38.30 56.04
CA LEU A 578 -30.92 -36.87 56.33
C LEU A 578 -30.36 -36.14 55.11
N ARG A 579 -31.05 -35.10 54.64
CA ARG A 579 -30.64 -34.24 53.54
C ARG A 579 -30.38 -32.82 54.00
N ILE A 580 -29.32 -32.21 53.50
CA ILE A 580 -29.08 -30.77 53.52
C ILE A 580 -29.04 -30.27 52.09
N ALA A 581 -29.78 -29.20 51.79
CA ALA A 581 -29.76 -28.50 50.51
C ALA A 581 -29.51 -27.01 50.73
N ALA A 582 -28.48 -26.47 50.09
CA ALA A 582 -28.21 -25.05 49.98
C ALA A 582 -28.96 -24.46 48.78
N ASP A 583 -29.14 -23.14 48.79
CA ASP A 583 -29.90 -22.35 47.80
C ASP A 583 -31.19 -22.98 47.26
N VAL A 584 -32.05 -23.52 48.13
CA VAL A 584 -33.28 -24.24 47.70
C VAL A 584 -34.29 -23.38 46.94
N LYS A 585 -34.09 -22.06 46.88
CA LYS A 585 -34.93 -21.13 46.11
C LYS A 585 -34.30 -20.72 44.78
N ASN A 586 -33.11 -21.22 44.45
CA ASN A 586 -32.34 -20.87 43.26
C ASN A 586 -32.21 -19.35 43.12
N THR A 587 -31.77 -18.72 44.21
CA THR A 587 -31.60 -17.26 44.32
C THR A 587 -30.21 -16.80 43.91
N VAL A 588 -29.26 -17.73 43.83
CA VAL A 588 -27.89 -17.53 43.37
C VAL A 588 -27.73 -18.30 42.06
N THR A 589 -27.32 -17.61 41.00
CA THR A 589 -26.98 -18.32 39.75
C THR A 589 -25.62 -18.96 39.91
N GLU A 590 -25.60 -20.29 39.92
CA GLU A 590 -24.41 -21.10 40.14
C GLU A 590 -23.86 -21.70 38.85
N LYS A 591 -22.59 -22.10 38.89
CA LYS A 591 -21.92 -22.83 37.81
C LYS A 591 -22.50 -24.24 37.65
N GLU A 592 -22.86 -24.89 38.76
CA GLU A 592 -23.48 -26.21 38.80
C GLU A 592 -24.60 -26.28 39.84
N GLU A 593 -25.81 -25.92 39.43
CA GLU A 593 -27.02 -25.92 40.28
C GLU A 593 -27.36 -27.28 40.92
N GLY A 594 -26.79 -28.38 40.42
CA GLY A 594 -27.10 -29.73 40.88
C GLY A 594 -26.29 -30.21 42.08
N ASN A 595 -25.25 -29.49 42.52
CA ASN A 595 -24.30 -29.96 43.53
C ASN A 595 -24.50 -29.35 44.93
N ASN A 596 -25.57 -28.57 45.11
CA ASN A 596 -25.94 -27.88 46.35
C ASN A 596 -26.66 -28.78 47.37
N THR A 597 -26.78 -30.09 47.12
CA THR A 597 -27.51 -31.04 47.97
C THR A 597 -26.63 -32.22 48.39
N LEU A 598 -26.63 -32.55 49.69
CA LEU A 598 -25.95 -33.73 50.25
C LEU A 598 -26.88 -34.54 51.16
N GLU A 599 -26.79 -35.86 51.06
CA GLU A 599 -27.55 -36.81 51.88
C GLU A 599 -26.63 -37.78 52.62
N ILE A 600 -27.01 -38.14 53.85
CA ILE A 600 -26.41 -39.24 54.61
C ILE A 600 -27.49 -40.22 55.06
N ALA A 601 -27.13 -41.49 55.27
CA ALA A 601 -28.01 -42.44 55.91
C ALA A 601 -28.24 -42.03 57.38
N VAL A 602 -29.48 -42.16 57.86
CA VAL A 602 -29.75 -42.03 59.30
C VAL A 602 -29.10 -43.25 59.97
N PRO A 603 -28.19 -43.07 60.94
CA PRO A 603 -27.77 -44.19 61.76
C PRO A 603 -29.01 -44.73 62.49
N LEU A 604 -29.35 -46.00 62.27
CA LEU A 604 -30.43 -46.71 62.97
C LEU A 604 -29.83 -47.60 64.07
N PRO A 605 -30.52 -47.80 65.20
CA PRO A 605 -30.10 -48.78 66.20
C PRO A 605 -30.24 -50.19 65.62
N ASP A 606 -29.24 -51.03 65.86
CA ASP A 606 -29.26 -52.46 65.51
C ASP A 606 -29.29 -53.26 66.82
N LEU A 607 -30.48 -53.59 67.28
CA LEU A 607 -30.67 -54.26 68.56
C LEU A 607 -30.58 -55.78 68.38
N THR A 608 -29.69 -56.41 69.15
CA THR A 608 -29.57 -57.86 69.22
C THR A 608 -29.84 -58.36 70.64
N VAL A 609 -30.47 -59.53 70.75
CA VAL A 609 -30.67 -60.22 72.03
C VAL A 609 -29.50 -61.17 72.27
N THR A 610 -28.90 -61.09 73.46
CA THR A 610 -27.80 -61.94 73.90
C THR A 610 -28.12 -62.60 75.25
N ASP A 611 -27.38 -63.64 75.62
CA ASP A 611 -27.45 -64.24 76.97
C ASP A 611 -28.84 -64.76 77.39
N LEU A 612 -29.61 -65.33 76.45
CA LEU A 612 -30.93 -65.91 76.74
C LEU A 612 -30.80 -67.18 77.60
N THR A 613 -31.42 -67.20 78.78
CA THR A 613 -31.46 -68.37 79.68
C THR A 613 -32.87 -68.63 80.20
N PHE A 614 -33.21 -69.91 80.44
CA PHE A 614 -34.48 -70.31 81.08
C PHE A 614 -34.20 -71.28 82.23
N ILE A 615 -34.39 -70.82 83.46
CA ILE A 615 -34.09 -71.60 84.67
C ILE A 615 -35.20 -71.37 85.69
N ASN A 616 -35.75 -72.46 86.26
CA ASN A 616 -36.76 -72.42 87.33
C ASN A 616 -38.00 -71.55 87.00
N GLY A 617 -38.47 -71.59 85.74
CA GLY A 617 -39.63 -70.82 85.30
C GLY A 617 -39.36 -69.34 85.03
N ILE A 618 -38.08 -68.91 85.02
CA ILE A 618 -37.68 -67.54 84.74
C ILE A 618 -36.90 -67.50 83.43
N ILE A 619 -37.33 -66.66 82.48
CA ILE A 619 -36.55 -66.32 81.29
C ILE A 619 -35.75 -65.07 81.59
N LYS A 620 -34.46 -65.09 81.27
CA LYS A 620 -33.58 -63.92 81.33
C LYS A 620 -32.85 -63.70 80.01
N TRP A 621 -32.62 -62.44 79.64
CA TRP A 621 -31.82 -62.07 78.47
C TRP A 621 -31.17 -60.71 78.67
N LYS A 622 -30.22 -60.38 77.78
CA LYS A 622 -29.65 -59.04 77.63
C LYS A 622 -29.89 -58.55 76.22
N GLU A 623 -29.79 -57.24 76.05
CA GLU A 623 -29.92 -56.60 74.75
C GLU A 623 -28.68 -55.76 74.46
N LYS A 624 -28.22 -55.75 73.22
CA LYS A 624 -27.03 -55.02 72.80
C LYS A 624 -27.33 -54.24 71.54
N ASN A 625 -26.94 -52.96 71.49
CA ASN A 625 -27.00 -52.18 70.26
C ASN A 625 -25.69 -52.39 69.47
N LEU A 626 -25.75 -53.12 68.38
CA LEU A 626 -24.66 -53.30 67.41
C LEU A 626 -24.57 -52.15 66.40
N GLY A 627 -25.55 -51.26 66.36
CA GLY A 627 -25.65 -50.18 65.38
C GLY A 627 -24.84 -48.94 65.79
N ASP A 628 -24.62 -48.05 64.83
CA ASP A 628 -23.79 -46.84 65.01
C ASP A 628 -24.53 -45.68 65.71
N THR A 629 -25.79 -45.87 66.09
CA THR A 629 -26.54 -44.84 66.83
C THR A 629 -25.97 -44.60 68.21
N ALA A 630 -25.47 -43.39 68.44
CA ALA A 630 -25.20 -42.90 69.77
C ALA A 630 -26.49 -42.33 70.38
N GLN A 631 -27.01 -43.05 71.39
CA GLN A 631 -27.88 -42.54 72.45
C GLN A 631 -29.14 -41.80 71.99
N GLY A 632 -30.17 -42.58 71.64
CA GLY A 632 -31.57 -42.13 71.66
C GLY A 632 -32.30 -42.77 72.83
N ASP A 633 -33.28 -42.08 73.42
CA ASP A 633 -34.28 -42.69 74.30
C ASP A 633 -35.20 -43.58 73.43
N PHE A 634 -34.70 -44.74 73.04
CA PHE A 634 -35.49 -45.70 72.29
C PHE A 634 -36.42 -46.44 73.26
N SER A 635 -37.73 -46.36 73.00
CA SER A 635 -38.66 -47.33 73.56
C SER A 635 -38.75 -48.48 72.57
N TYR A 636 -38.33 -49.66 73.02
CA TYR A 636 -38.44 -50.90 72.26
C TYR A 636 -39.28 -51.88 73.05
N HIS A 637 -39.84 -52.85 72.34
CA HIS A 637 -40.62 -53.93 72.92
C HIS A 637 -39.91 -55.24 72.66
N SER A 638 -39.70 -56.03 73.70
CA SER A 638 -39.11 -57.35 73.58
C SER A 638 -40.23 -58.37 73.56
N LYS A 639 -40.30 -59.18 72.50
CA LYS A 639 -41.30 -60.26 72.37
C LYS A 639 -40.66 -61.59 72.74
N VAL A 640 -41.29 -62.32 73.65
CA VAL A 640 -40.89 -63.69 74.02
C VAL A 640 -41.96 -64.65 73.55
N GLU A 641 -41.57 -65.67 72.79
CA GLU A 641 -42.47 -66.65 72.19
C GLU A 641 -42.07 -68.07 72.60
N TRP A 642 -43.03 -68.87 73.09
CA TRP A 642 -42.88 -70.32 73.14
C TRP A 642 -43.28 -70.89 71.79
N LEU A 643 -42.35 -71.61 71.17
CA LEU A 643 -42.59 -72.27 69.90
C LEU A 643 -42.70 -73.78 70.13
N ASP A 644 -43.52 -74.46 69.33
CA ASP A 644 -43.47 -75.92 69.23
C ASP A 644 -42.27 -76.39 68.39
N ALA A 645 -42.10 -77.71 68.27
CA ALA A 645 -41.00 -78.29 67.50
C ALA A 645 -41.04 -77.96 65.98
N SER A 646 -42.18 -77.47 65.47
CA SER A 646 -42.31 -76.99 64.09
C SER A 646 -41.99 -75.49 63.93
N GLY A 647 -41.73 -74.80 65.05
CA GLY A 647 -41.52 -73.35 65.09
C GLY A 647 -42.81 -72.55 65.19
N LYS A 648 -43.98 -73.18 65.40
CA LYS A 648 -45.25 -72.46 65.54
C LYS A 648 -45.36 -71.88 66.95
N THR A 649 -45.70 -70.59 67.05
CA THR A 649 -45.98 -69.92 68.33
C THR A 649 -47.15 -70.60 69.04
N LEU A 650 -46.86 -71.18 70.20
CA LEU A 650 -47.83 -71.74 71.13
C LEU A 650 -48.39 -70.66 72.07
N LYS A 651 -47.53 -69.73 72.49
CA LYS A 651 -47.87 -68.62 73.38
C LYS A 651 -46.82 -67.52 73.27
N ASP A 652 -47.23 -66.27 73.30
CA ASP A 652 -46.34 -65.13 73.28
C ASP A 652 -46.66 -64.11 74.37
N TRP A 653 -45.66 -63.29 74.69
CA TRP A 653 -45.81 -62.08 75.50
C TRP A 653 -44.94 -60.98 74.92
N THR A 654 -45.51 -59.78 74.88
CA THR A 654 -44.76 -58.57 74.61
C THR A 654 -44.46 -57.89 75.93
N ILE A 655 -43.17 -57.75 76.22
CA ILE A 655 -42.69 -57.06 77.41
C ILE A 655 -42.34 -55.65 76.96
N GLN A 656 -43.02 -54.68 77.55
CA GLN A 656 -42.65 -53.28 77.36
C GLN A 656 -41.43 -53.01 78.22
N SER A 657 -40.27 -52.89 77.59
CA SER A 657 -39.03 -52.52 78.25
C SER A 657 -39.18 -51.08 78.79
N ALA A 658 -38.58 -50.81 79.95
CA ALA A 658 -38.35 -49.42 80.35
C ALA A 658 -37.45 -48.73 79.30
N THR A 659 -37.53 -47.42 79.15
CA THR A 659 -36.65 -46.66 78.24
C THR A 659 -35.18 -46.92 78.63
N VAL A 660 -34.47 -47.75 77.86
CA VAL A 660 -33.05 -48.07 78.11
C VAL A 660 -32.18 -47.28 77.12
N LYS A 661 -31.24 -46.52 77.68
CA LYS A 661 -30.22 -45.81 76.90
C LYS A 661 -29.09 -46.76 76.51
N LEU A 662 -29.18 -47.38 75.32
CA LEU A 662 -28.11 -48.21 74.76
C LEU A 662 -27.27 -47.39 73.78
N SER A 663 -26.03 -47.06 74.16
CA SER A 663 -25.04 -46.51 73.22
C SER A 663 -24.51 -47.59 72.28
N SER A 664 -23.99 -47.19 71.11
CA SER A 664 -23.34 -48.11 70.16
C SER A 664 -22.32 -49.02 70.86
N GLY A 665 -22.43 -50.33 70.62
CA GLY A 665 -21.59 -51.37 71.21
C GLY A 665 -21.89 -51.72 72.67
N ALA A 666 -22.76 -50.97 73.37
CA ALA A 666 -23.11 -51.23 74.76
C ALA A 666 -24.15 -52.34 74.88
N VAL A 667 -23.94 -53.20 75.86
CA VAL A 667 -24.91 -54.18 76.35
C VAL A 667 -25.71 -53.50 77.45
N ASP A 668 -27.03 -53.71 77.49
CA ASP A 668 -27.85 -53.31 78.62
C ASP A 668 -27.27 -53.90 79.91
N PRO A 669 -26.83 -53.08 80.88
CA PRO A 669 -26.37 -53.59 82.16
C PRO A 669 -27.50 -54.24 82.97
N GLN A 670 -28.77 -53.98 82.64
CA GLN A 670 -29.91 -54.62 83.29
C GLN A 670 -30.23 -55.96 82.64
N GLU A 671 -30.06 -57.04 83.41
CA GLU A 671 -30.57 -58.35 83.05
C GLU A 671 -32.10 -58.33 83.11
N LEU A 672 -32.75 -58.33 81.96
CA LEU A 672 -34.20 -58.39 81.89
C LEU A 672 -34.63 -59.79 82.30
N SER A 673 -35.61 -59.89 83.21
CA SER A 673 -36.14 -61.17 83.66
C SER A 673 -37.64 -61.13 83.86
N THR A 674 -38.31 -62.23 83.54
CA THR A 674 -39.72 -62.41 83.80
C THR A 674 -39.99 -63.83 84.32
N ARG A 675 -40.87 -63.95 85.32
CA ARG A 675 -41.21 -65.20 85.97
C ARG A 675 -42.58 -65.65 85.49
N PHE A 676 -42.64 -66.84 84.91
CA PHE A 676 -43.90 -67.44 84.47
C PHE A 676 -44.44 -68.36 85.58
N GLY A 677 -45.72 -68.18 85.91
CA GLY A 677 -46.48 -69.08 86.78
C GLY A 677 -47.11 -70.22 86.00
#